data_AF-A0AA89QGG8-F1
#
_entry.id   AF-A0AA89QGG8-F1
#
_cell.length_a   1.000
_cell.length_b   1.000
_cell.length_c   1.000
_cell.angle_alpha   90.00
_cell.angle_beta   90.00
_cell.angle_gamma   90.00
#
_symmetry.space_group_name_H-M   'P 1'
#
loop_
_entity.id
_entity.type
_entity.pdbx_description
1 polymer ?
#
loop_
_entity_poly.entity_id
_entity_poly.type
_entity_poly.pdbx_seq_one_letter_code
_entity_poly.pdbx_strand_id
1 'polypeptide(L)'
;MNLLKRLGCRRASVLGLLAATVLVTPGTATGAPDAVQASTLGAQAAQSGRYFGTAVSAGRLGDGTYTGILDREFNSVTAENEMKWDATEPTRGSFTFSRADQIANRAQARGQRLRGHTLVWHSQLPGWVGSIRDANTLRGVMNNHITTVMNRYKGRIHSWDVVNEAFADGGSGQMRSSVFRDVLGTGFIEQAFRTARSADPAAKLCYNDYNIENWSDAKTQGVYRMVRDFKSRGVPIDCVGLQAHFGAGGPPGSFQTTLSSFAALGVDVQITELDIAQAPPTAYANTVRACMNVARCTGITVWGIRDSDSWRSGENPLLFDRNGNKKPAYSATLTAMGGTPAATRATSTVTSRTPALTSGTPAATRTTSADSRGATNTAALPNRYSWSSSGPLIAPKPDATHNIAGIKDPTVVQYNGKYHVFASTAGSSGYNLVYLNFSDWSQAGSATHHYLDRSAIGKGYRAAPQVFYYAPQRLWYLVYQTGNASYSTNPDISNPNGWSAPRHFYASMPDIIRQNIGNGHWVDMWVICDSGNCYLFSSDDNGHLYRSQTTVGQFPNGFTNTVIAARDSKYAMFEASNVYKVQGSNQYLLLVEAIGSDGRRYFRSWTSGSLAGSWTQLAASESNPFARANNVSFPSGAWTRDISHGEMIRAGYDQTLTIPACRLQYLYQGMNPNAGGDYNLLPWRLGLLTQTNPTC
;
A
#
# COMPACT_ATOMS: atom_id res chain seq x y z
N MET A 1 -25.88 -41.30 -41.82
CA MET A 1 -25.00 -41.97 -42.79
C MET A 1 -24.15 -40.92 -43.48
N ASN A 2 -22.83 -41.03 -43.30
CA ASN A 2 -21.70 -40.58 -44.14
C ASN A 2 -22.04 -40.27 -45.62
N LEU A 3 -21.41 -39.35 -46.37
CA LEU A 3 -19.99 -38.99 -46.47
C LEU A 3 -19.81 -37.72 -47.38
N LEU A 4 -18.72 -36.94 -47.18
CA LEU A 4 -17.90 -36.11 -48.13
C LEU A 4 -18.29 -34.70 -48.68
N LYS A 5 -17.40 -33.72 -48.34
CA LYS A 5 -16.75 -32.59 -49.10
C LYS A 5 -17.14 -32.42 -50.60
N ARG A 6 -17.22 -31.22 -51.22
CA ARG A 6 -16.35 -30.01 -51.21
C ARG A 6 -16.92 -28.90 -52.15
N LEU A 7 -16.49 -27.64 -51.94
CA LEU A 7 -16.36 -26.47 -52.86
C LEU A 7 -17.59 -25.68 -53.38
N GLY A 8 -17.51 -24.34 -53.29
CA GLY A 8 -18.25 -23.41 -54.16
C GLY A 8 -18.47 -21.97 -53.65
N CYS A 9 -17.63 -21.04 -54.11
CA CYS A 9 -17.88 -19.62 -54.44
C CYS A 9 -19.03 -18.84 -53.75
N ARG A 10 -18.72 -17.67 -53.15
CA ARG A 10 -19.63 -16.51 -53.20
C ARG A 10 -18.92 -15.18 -53.40
N ARG A 11 -19.63 -14.34 -54.16
CA ARG A 11 -19.26 -13.11 -54.85
C ARG A 11 -19.15 -11.90 -53.93
N ALA A 12 -18.38 -10.94 -54.40
CA ALA A 12 -18.18 -9.58 -53.90
C ALA A 12 -19.45 -8.71 -53.95
N SER A 13 -19.46 -7.65 -53.13
CA SER A 13 -20.09 -6.36 -53.44
C SER A 13 -19.39 -5.24 -52.66
N VAL A 14 -19.14 -4.14 -53.37
CA VAL A 14 -18.27 -3.00 -53.06
C VAL A 14 -19.12 -1.80 -52.61
N LEU A 15 -18.67 -1.09 -51.57
CA LEU A 15 -18.95 0.33 -51.28
C LEU A 15 -17.78 0.76 -50.35
N GLY A 16 -16.96 1.77 -50.57
CA GLY A 16 -17.06 3.02 -51.34
C GLY A 16 -16.39 4.08 -50.45
N LEU A 17 -15.07 4.27 -50.57
CA LEU A 17 -14.27 5.20 -49.77
C LEU A 17 -14.56 6.66 -50.17
N LEU A 18 -14.76 7.53 -49.18
CA LEU A 18 -14.60 8.98 -49.30
C LEU A 18 -13.57 9.41 -48.23
N ALA A 19 -12.35 9.69 -48.68
CA ALA A 19 -11.28 10.25 -47.87
C ALA A 19 -11.34 11.79 -47.95
N ALA A 20 -11.50 12.46 -46.81
CA ALA A 20 -11.27 13.89 -46.68
C ALA A 20 -9.93 14.11 -45.97
N THR A 21 -8.91 14.53 -46.73
CA THR A 21 -7.61 14.96 -46.22
C THR A 21 -7.72 16.37 -45.63
N VAL A 22 -7.61 16.49 -44.31
CA VAL A 22 -7.34 17.77 -43.62
C VAL A 22 -5.84 17.86 -43.40
N LEU A 23 -5.17 18.81 -44.06
CA LEU A 23 -3.81 19.21 -43.72
C LEU A 23 -3.83 19.99 -42.40
N VAL A 24 -3.18 19.46 -41.38
CA VAL A 24 -2.84 20.21 -40.15
C VAL A 24 -1.35 20.53 -40.19
N THR A 25 -1.02 21.80 -40.24
CA THR A 25 0.34 22.32 -40.08
C THR A 25 0.80 22.14 -38.62
N PRO A 26 2.09 21.84 -38.35
CA PRO A 26 2.56 21.68 -36.98
C PRO A 26 2.67 23.05 -36.31
N GLY A 27 1.76 23.34 -35.38
CA GLY A 27 1.95 24.40 -34.39
C GLY A 27 3.07 24.00 -33.43
N THR A 28 3.99 24.92 -33.17
CA THR A 28 5.04 24.77 -32.17
C THR A 28 4.42 24.52 -30.79
N ALA A 29 4.63 23.31 -30.26
CA ALA A 29 4.17 22.95 -28.92
C ALA A 29 4.90 23.82 -27.89
N THR A 30 4.17 24.78 -27.33
CA THR A 30 4.51 25.45 -26.08
C THR A 30 4.60 24.41 -24.96
N GLY A 31 5.55 24.60 -24.04
CA GLY A 31 6.02 23.62 -23.07
C GLY A 31 4.92 22.87 -22.31
N ALA A 32 5.18 21.58 -22.04
CA ALA A 32 4.34 20.74 -21.21
C ALA A 32 4.10 21.36 -19.83
N PRO A 33 2.87 21.28 -19.28
CA PRO A 33 2.54 21.85 -17.98
C PRO A 33 3.23 21.07 -16.84
N ASP A 34 3.59 21.80 -15.78
CA ASP A 34 4.21 21.27 -14.56
C ASP A 34 3.49 20.05 -13.98
N ALA A 35 4.28 19.08 -13.50
CA ALA A 35 3.80 17.87 -12.83
C ALA A 35 2.96 18.23 -11.59
N VAL A 36 1.67 17.89 -11.60
CA VAL A 36 0.76 18.13 -10.47
C VAL A 36 1.16 17.25 -9.27
N GLN A 37 1.63 17.90 -8.21
CA GLN A 37 1.94 17.34 -6.88
C GLN A 37 0.69 17.25 -5.97
N ALA A 38 0.76 16.46 -4.89
CA ALA A 38 -0.31 15.97 -4.00
C ALA A 38 -1.58 16.83 -3.83
N SER A 39 -2.77 16.20 -3.81
CA SER A 39 -4.05 16.94 -3.73
C SER A 39 -4.60 17.17 -2.30
N THR A 40 -4.73 16.17 -1.40
CA THR A 40 -5.43 16.33 -0.09
C THR A 40 -4.98 15.36 1.03
N LEU A 41 -5.32 15.63 2.32
CA LEU A 41 -4.88 14.81 3.47
C LEU A 41 -5.34 13.34 3.39
N GLY A 42 -6.63 13.11 3.14
CA GLY A 42 -7.23 11.79 3.02
C GLY A 42 -6.68 11.01 1.84
N ALA A 43 -6.44 11.69 0.70
CA ALA A 43 -5.78 11.07 -0.45
C ALA A 43 -4.34 10.66 -0.12
N GLN A 44 -3.59 11.48 0.62
CA GLN A 44 -2.22 11.15 1.03
C GLN A 44 -2.18 10.01 2.05
N ALA A 45 -3.04 10.00 3.07
CA ALA A 45 -3.06 8.88 4.03
C ALA A 45 -3.45 7.56 3.35
N ALA A 46 -4.37 7.62 2.38
CA ALA A 46 -4.75 6.47 1.59
C ALA A 46 -3.52 5.78 0.98
N GLN A 47 -2.46 6.53 0.58
CA GLN A 47 -1.14 6.05 0.06
C GLN A 47 -0.50 4.91 0.82
N SER A 48 -0.88 4.73 2.08
CA SER A 48 -0.33 3.68 2.94
C SER A 48 -1.39 2.76 3.54
N GLY A 49 -2.59 2.70 2.94
CA GLY A 49 -3.74 1.95 3.46
C GLY A 49 -4.43 2.60 4.67
N ARG A 50 -3.96 3.77 5.09
CA ARG A 50 -4.45 4.50 6.26
C ARG A 50 -5.60 5.44 5.89
N TYR A 51 -6.40 5.82 6.86
CA TYR A 51 -7.34 6.93 6.72
C TYR A 51 -6.79 8.21 7.36
N PHE A 52 -7.21 9.36 6.82
CA PHE A 52 -7.14 10.65 7.49
C PHE A 52 -8.56 11.19 7.60
N GLY A 53 -9.06 11.27 8.83
CA GLY A 53 -10.44 11.62 9.12
C GLY A 53 -10.59 12.89 9.94
N THR A 54 -11.85 13.27 10.17
CA THR A 54 -12.21 14.38 11.05
C THR A 54 -13.49 14.08 11.84
N ALA A 55 -13.64 14.69 13.00
CA ALA A 55 -14.90 14.71 13.76
C ALA A 55 -15.92 15.64 13.08
N VAL A 56 -17.16 15.15 12.97
CA VAL A 56 -18.24 15.85 12.29
C VAL A 56 -19.45 16.03 13.19
N SER A 57 -19.97 17.26 13.25
CA SER A 57 -21.26 17.56 13.84
C SER A 57 -22.31 17.80 12.75
N ALA A 58 -23.49 17.20 12.94
CA ALA A 58 -24.62 17.35 12.02
C ALA A 58 -25.07 18.81 11.88
N GLY A 59 -24.98 19.59 12.96
CA GLY A 59 -25.37 21.01 12.96
C GLY A 59 -24.52 21.90 12.06
N ARG A 60 -23.33 21.44 11.64
CA ARG A 60 -22.41 22.18 10.76
C ARG A 60 -22.54 21.80 9.28
N LEU A 61 -23.37 20.81 8.94
CA LEU A 61 -23.50 20.32 7.56
C LEU A 61 -24.17 21.33 6.61
N GLY A 62 -24.78 22.39 7.12
CA GLY A 62 -25.27 23.53 6.33
C GLY A 62 -24.20 24.57 5.97
N ASP A 63 -23.01 24.53 6.59
CA ASP A 63 -21.90 25.44 6.28
C ASP A 63 -21.13 24.93 5.06
N GLY A 64 -21.15 25.71 3.98
CA GLY A 64 -20.47 25.39 2.72
C GLY A 64 -18.95 25.33 2.82
N THR A 65 -18.33 26.13 3.69
CA THR A 65 -16.88 26.10 3.93
C THR A 65 -16.52 24.84 4.70
N TYR A 66 -17.28 24.54 5.76
CA TYR A 66 -17.10 23.32 6.57
C TYR A 66 -17.21 22.06 5.70
N THR A 67 -18.30 21.95 4.94
CA THR A 67 -18.55 20.81 4.06
C THR A 67 -17.60 20.73 2.87
N GLY A 68 -17.17 21.87 2.32
CA GLY A 68 -16.17 21.92 1.25
C GLY A 68 -14.81 21.41 1.69
N ILE A 69 -14.37 21.72 2.91
CA ILE A 69 -13.12 21.17 3.48
C ILE A 69 -13.33 19.70 3.84
N LEU A 70 -14.46 19.35 4.47
CA LEU A 70 -14.80 17.97 4.84
C LEU A 70 -14.66 17.00 3.67
N ASP A 71 -15.34 17.30 2.56
CA ASP A 71 -15.41 16.43 1.39
C ASP A 71 -14.08 16.38 0.63
N ARG A 72 -13.34 17.49 0.63
CA ARG A 72 -12.05 17.59 -0.08
C ARG A 72 -10.95 16.86 0.68
N GLU A 73 -10.84 17.12 1.98
CA GLU A 73 -9.61 16.81 2.73
C GLU A 73 -9.65 15.46 3.43
N PHE A 74 -10.82 14.89 3.73
CA PHE A 74 -10.92 13.72 4.62
C PHE A 74 -11.56 12.52 3.93
N ASN A 75 -11.03 11.32 4.18
CA ASN A 75 -11.56 10.05 3.67
C ASN A 75 -12.22 9.19 4.77
N SER A 76 -12.35 9.73 5.98
CA SER A 76 -13.04 9.11 7.10
C SER A 76 -13.71 10.18 7.96
N VAL A 77 -14.82 9.83 8.61
CA VAL A 77 -15.51 10.73 9.54
C VAL A 77 -15.87 10.00 10.83
N THR A 78 -15.87 10.73 11.94
CA THR A 78 -16.39 10.29 13.24
C THR A 78 -17.58 11.16 13.60
N ALA A 79 -18.72 10.55 13.97
CA ALA A 79 -19.91 11.30 14.37
C ALA A 79 -19.75 11.82 15.81
N GLU A 80 -19.26 13.05 15.93
CA GLU A 80 -18.73 13.66 17.16
C GLU A 80 -19.59 13.38 18.40
N ASN A 81 -20.77 14.00 18.49
CA ASN A 81 -21.69 13.81 19.61
C ASN A 81 -22.92 13.00 19.21
N GLU A 82 -23.20 12.93 17.92
CA GLU A 82 -24.46 12.45 17.36
C GLU A 82 -24.68 10.94 17.52
N MET A 83 -23.64 10.17 17.83
CA MET A 83 -23.71 8.73 18.09
C MET A 83 -23.49 8.36 19.57
N LYS A 84 -23.36 9.34 20.47
CA LYS A 84 -23.29 9.10 21.92
C LYS A 84 -24.65 8.63 22.46
N TRP A 85 -24.64 8.02 23.64
CA TRP A 85 -25.83 7.39 24.20
C TRP A 85 -26.94 8.40 24.48
N ASP A 86 -26.63 9.57 25.06
CA ASP A 86 -27.62 10.62 25.30
C ASP A 86 -28.27 11.17 24.01
N ALA A 87 -27.52 11.21 22.92
CA ALA A 87 -28.01 11.62 21.62
C ALA A 87 -28.87 10.56 20.93
N THR A 88 -28.55 9.28 21.10
CA THR A 88 -29.20 8.18 20.38
C THR A 88 -30.34 7.52 21.16
N GLU A 89 -30.33 7.58 22.48
CA GLU A 89 -31.37 7.03 23.37
C GLU A 89 -31.60 7.94 24.60
N PRO A 90 -32.10 9.18 24.41
CA PRO A 90 -32.28 10.15 25.50
C PRO A 90 -33.28 9.66 26.56
N THR A 91 -34.25 8.83 26.18
CA THR A 91 -35.22 8.19 27.08
C THR A 91 -35.22 6.69 26.83
N ARG A 92 -35.35 5.89 27.90
CA ARG A 92 -35.26 4.43 27.84
C ARG A 92 -36.15 3.83 26.74
N GLY A 93 -35.54 3.11 25.81
CA GLY A 93 -36.23 2.44 24.70
C GLY A 93 -36.71 3.37 23.57
N SER A 94 -36.53 4.69 23.70
CA SER A 94 -36.89 5.66 22.67
C SER A 94 -35.63 6.12 21.95
N PHE A 95 -35.32 5.45 20.84
CA PHE A 95 -34.14 5.77 20.04
C PHE A 95 -34.43 6.85 19.01
N THR A 96 -33.45 7.75 18.82
CA THR A 96 -33.45 8.72 17.73
C THR A 96 -32.12 8.69 17.01
N PHE A 97 -32.16 8.72 15.68
CA PHE A 97 -30.98 8.58 14.84
C PHE A 97 -30.81 9.70 13.83
N SER A 98 -31.74 10.68 13.80
CA SER A 98 -31.82 11.66 12.71
C SER A 98 -30.50 12.38 12.44
N ARG A 99 -29.76 12.79 13.47
CA ARG A 99 -28.48 13.49 13.31
C ARG A 99 -27.34 12.56 12.90
N ALA A 100 -27.25 11.37 13.51
CA ALA A 100 -26.27 10.36 13.13
C ALA A 100 -26.48 9.84 11.71
N ASP A 101 -27.73 9.68 11.27
CA ASP A 101 -28.08 9.30 9.91
C ASP A 101 -27.62 10.34 8.88
N GLN A 102 -27.73 11.64 9.20
CA GLN A 102 -27.25 12.70 8.30
C GLN A 102 -25.75 12.54 8.03
N ILE A 103 -24.95 12.29 9.06
CA ILE A 103 -23.51 12.07 8.95
C ILE A 103 -23.23 10.76 8.20
N ALA A 104 -23.89 9.66 8.57
CA ALA A 104 -23.69 8.36 7.94
C ALA A 104 -24.06 8.36 6.45
N ASN A 105 -25.16 9.00 6.08
CA ASN A 105 -25.61 9.14 4.70
C ASN A 105 -24.63 9.99 3.90
N ARG A 106 -24.13 11.09 4.47
CA ARG A 106 -23.09 11.90 3.81
C ARG A 106 -21.80 11.12 3.61
N ALA A 107 -21.31 10.44 4.64
CA ALA A 107 -20.09 9.65 4.57
C ALA A 107 -20.17 8.63 3.43
N GLN A 108 -21.29 7.90 3.35
CA GLN A 108 -21.55 6.94 2.28
C GLN A 108 -21.65 7.62 0.91
N ALA A 109 -22.36 8.74 0.78
CA ALA A 109 -22.47 9.49 -0.48
C ALA A 109 -21.14 10.05 -0.98
N ARG A 110 -20.16 10.25 -0.08
CA ARG A 110 -18.81 10.75 -0.39
C ARG A 110 -17.74 9.65 -0.40
N GLY A 111 -18.12 8.39 -0.23
CA GLY A 111 -17.16 7.28 -0.17
C GLY A 111 -16.19 7.36 1.02
N GLN A 112 -16.57 8.07 2.08
CA GLN A 112 -15.79 8.19 3.31
C GLN A 112 -16.09 7.01 4.24
N ARG A 113 -15.06 6.56 4.97
CA ARG A 113 -15.23 5.60 6.07
C ARG A 113 -15.98 6.28 7.22
N LEU A 114 -16.75 5.50 7.98
CA LEU A 114 -17.47 6.00 9.16
C LEU A 114 -17.00 5.27 10.41
N ARG A 115 -16.57 6.02 11.42
CA ARG A 115 -16.33 5.52 12.78
C ARG A 115 -17.54 5.82 13.64
N GLY A 116 -18.06 4.80 14.30
CA GLY A 116 -19.12 4.96 15.30
C GLY A 116 -18.52 5.34 16.66
N HIS A 117 -18.99 6.44 17.23
CA HIS A 117 -18.46 7.02 18.47
C HIS A 117 -19.60 7.59 19.32
N THR A 118 -19.94 6.99 20.45
CA THR A 118 -19.42 5.76 21.05
C THR A 118 -20.54 5.01 21.77
N LEU A 119 -20.42 3.68 21.90
CA LEU A 119 -21.51 2.83 22.39
C LEU A 119 -21.66 2.83 23.91
N VAL A 120 -20.55 2.83 24.64
CA VAL A 120 -20.55 2.83 26.11
C VAL A 120 -19.54 3.86 26.61
N TRP A 121 -20.05 4.91 27.23
CA TRP A 121 -19.24 5.96 27.83
C TRP A 121 -19.90 6.46 29.11
N HIS A 122 -19.07 6.81 30.10
CA HIS A 122 -19.53 7.28 31.39
C HIS A 122 -19.99 8.74 31.35
N SER A 123 -19.51 9.52 30.37
CA SER A 123 -19.92 10.89 30.11
C SER A 123 -20.96 10.93 28.98
N GLN A 124 -21.72 12.02 28.90
CA GLN A 124 -22.84 12.20 27.95
C GLN A 124 -23.76 10.97 27.91
N LEU A 125 -24.08 10.51 29.11
CA LEU A 125 -24.93 9.36 29.38
C LEU A 125 -26.30 9.88 29.87
N PRO A 126 -27.43 9.34 29.38
CA PRO A 126 -28.73 9.74 29.89
C PRO A 126 -28.82 9.53 31.40
N GLY A 127 -29.40 10.51 32.11
CA GLY A 127 -29.56 10.44 33.57
C GLY A 127 -30.30 9.19 34.04
N TRP A 128 -31.23 8.66 33.23
CA TRP A 128 -31.96 7.43 33.53
C TRP A 128 -31.05 6.19 33.55
N VAL A 129 -30.00 6.11 32.71
CA VAL A 129 -29.01 5.02 32.76
C VAL A 129 -28.12 5.19 34.00
N GLY A 130 -27.65 6.42 34.23
CA GLY A 130 -26.81 6.77 35.38
C GLY A 130 -27.48 6.54 36.75
N SER A 131 -28.80 6.37 36.79
CA SER A 131 -29.59 6.13 38.00
C SER A 131 -29.88 4.64 38.27
N ILE A 132 -29.55 3.74 37.34
CA ILE A 132 -29.81 2.31 37.51
C ILE A 132 -28.81 1.74 38.54
N ARG A 133 -29.32 1.03 39.56
CA ARG A 133 -28.51 0.36 40.59
C ARG A 133 -28.69 -1.16 40.58
N ASP A 134 -29.68 -1.68 39.87
CA ASP A 134 -29.85 -3.11 39.65
C ASP A 134 -28.95 -3.60 38.51
N ALA A 135 -28.09 -4.57 38.81
CA ALA A 135 -27.09 -5.07 37.87
C ALA A 135 -27.69 -5.78 36.66
N ASN A 136 -28.78 -6.54 36.84
CA ASN A 136 -29.43 -7.23 35.72
C ASN A 136 -30.08 -6.24 34.76
N THR A 137 -30.74 -5.22 35.31
CA THR A 137 -31.36 -4.14 34.53
C THR A 137 -30.32 -3.36 33.74
N LEU A 138 -29.24 -2.91 34.39
CA LEU A 138 -28.20 -2.14 33.70
C LEU A 138 -27.50 -2.98 32.62
N ARG A 139 -27.26 -4.26 32.90
CA ARG A 139 -26.69 -5.21 31.94
C ARG A 139 -27.57 -5.37 30.71
N GLY A 140 -28.87 -5.53 30.90
CA GLY A 140 -29.86 -5.61 29.82
C GLY A 140 -29.93 -4.31 29.01
N VAL A 141 -29.93 -3.16 29.69
CA VAL A 141 -29.92 -1.83 29.06
C VAL A 141 -28.68 -1.61 28.19
N MET A 142 -27.48 -1.93 28.70
CA MET A 142 -26.23 -1.84 27.93
C MET A 142 -26.24 -2.74 26.70
N ASN A 143 -26.68 -3.99 26.86
CA ASN A 143 -26.73 -4.91 25.72
C ASN A 143 -27.75 -4.47 24.67
N ASN A 144 -28.92 -3.99 25.09
CA ASN A 144 -29.96 -3.49 24.20
C ASN A 144 -29.47 -2.28 23.41
N HIS A 145 -28.80 -1.34 24.07
CA HIS A 145 -28.25 -0.16 23.42
C HIS A 145 -27.22 -0.51 22.35
N ILE A 146 -26.19 -1.29 22.73
CA ILE A 146 -25.14 -1.76 21.80
C ILE A 146 -25.79 -2.45 20.59
N THR A 147 -26.69 -3.40 20.83
CA THR A 147 -27.33 -4.18 19.78
C THR A 147 -28.19 -3.31 18.86
N THR A 148 -28.99 -2.40 19.42
CA THR A 148 -29.91 -1.55 18.65
C THR A 148 -29.13 -0.58 17.76
N VAL A 149 -28.14 0.12 18.31
CA VAL A 149 -27.34 1.09 17.56
C VAL A 149 -26.49 0.38 16.50
N MET A 150 -25.80 -0.70 16.84
CA MET A 150 -24.96 -1.42 15.86
C MET A 150 -25.78 -2.08 14.75
N ASN A 151 -26.95 -2.67 15.05
CA ASN A 151 -27.80 -3.25 14.03
C ASN A 151 -28.30 -2.21 13.02
N ARG A 152 -28.57 -0.97 13.47
CA ARG A 152 -28.97 0.12 12.56
C ARG A 152 -27.89 0.45 11.54
N TYR A 153 -26.63 0.47 11.96
CA TYR A 153 -25.50 0.87 11.10
C TYR A 153 -24.67 -0.31 10.58
N LYS A 154 -25.18 -1.53 10.69
CA LYS A 154 -24.49 -2.75 10.26
C LYS A 154 -24.01 -2.64 8.81
N GLY A 155 -22.73 -2.95 8.59
CA GLY A 155 -22.09 -2.85 7.28
C GLY A 155 -21.80 -1.42 6.78
N ARG A 156 -22.16 -0.38 7.55
CA ARG A 156 -21.85 1.03 7.24
C ARG A 156 -20.70 1.58 8.08
N ILE A 157 -20.32 0.89 9.15
CA ILE A 157 -19.29 1.31 10.10
C ILE A 157 -17.99 0.56 9.82
N HIS A 158 -16.90 1.32 9.67
CA HIS A 158 -15.55 0.76 9.58
C HIS A 158 -15.06 0.26 10.95
N SER A 159 -15.26 1.07 11.98
CA SER A 159 -14.80 0.81 13.34
C SER A 159 -15.73 1.42 14.38
N TRP A 160 -15.99 0.72 15.48
CA TRP A 160 -16.73 1.20 16.63
C TRP A 160 -15.80 1.49 17.80
N ASP A 161 -16.01 2.64 18.44
CA ASP A 161 -15.65 2.81 19.84
C ASP A 161 -16.68 2.09 20.69
N VAL A 162 -16.29 0.91 21.17
CA VAL A 162 -17.19 0.06 21.97
C VAL A 162 -17.28 0.59 23.39
N VAL A 163 -16.13 0.91 23.97
CA VAL A 163 -16.03 1.54 25.29
C VAL A 163 -15.05 2.70 25.19
N ASN A 164 -15.48 3.87 25.67
CA ASN A 164 -14.67 5.08 25.73
C ASN A 164 -14.26 5.38 27.17
N GLU A 165 -13.00 5.70 27.40
CA GLU A 165 -12.47 6.31 28.63
C GLU A 165 -12.84 5.59 29.92
N ALA A 166 -12.66 4.27 29.97
CA ALA A 166 -12.98 3.47 31.14
C ALA A 166 -11.87 3.49 32.22
N PHE A 167 -10.65 3.95 31.91
CA PHE A 167 -9.56 4.03 32.86
C PHE A 167 -9.47 5.41 33.52
N ALA A 168 -9.13 5.42 34.82
CA ALA A 168 -8.98 6.63 35.61
C ALA A 168 -7.66 7.34 35.28
N ASP A 169 -7.67 8.66 35.38
CA ASP A 169 -6.46 9.45 35.32
C ASP A 169 -5.62 9.27 36.60
N GLY A 170 -4.33 9.59 36.52
CA GLY A 170 -3.39 9.48 37.63
C GLY A 170 -2.66 8.13 37.72
N GLY A 171 -2.09 7.85 38.90
CA GLY A 171 -1.08 6.79 39.08
C GLY A 171 -1.59 5.37 39.35
N SER A 172 -2.91 5.14 39.38
CA SER A 172 -3.45 3.84 39.81
C SER A 172 -3.44 2.75 38.73
N GLY A 173 -3.58 3.15 37.46
CA GLY A 173 -3.79 2.22 36.34
C GLY A 173 -5.06 1.40 36.46
N GLN A 174 -6.07 1.90 37.18
CA GLN A 174 -7.36 1.25 37.43
C GLN A 174 -8.49 1.85 36.60
N MET A 175 -9.61 1.13 36.50
CA MET A 175 -10.83 1.66 35.90
C MET A 175 -11.41 2.81 36.74
N ARG A 176 -11.98 3.84 36.09
CA ARG A 176 -12.66 4.94 36.78
C ARG A 176 -14.02 4.52 37.34
N SER A 177 -14.46 5.16 38.42
CA SER A 177 -15.85 5.01 38.89
C SER A 177 -16.80 5.49 37.78
N SER A 178 -17.82 4.69 37.54
CA SER A 178 -18.89 4.94 36.58
C SER A 178 -20.04 4.01 36.93
N VAL A 179 -21.27 4.34 36.53
CA VAL A 179 -22.42 3.45 36.78
C VAL A 179 -22.16 2.03 36.27
N PHE A 180 -21.46 1.88 35.14
CA PHE A 180 -21.09 0.58 34.59
C PHE A 180 -20.10 -0.18 35.49
N ARG A 181 -18.98 0.45 35.89
CA ARG A 181 -18.01 -0.21 36.79
C ARG A 181 -18.63 -0.52 38.15
N ASP A 182 -19.35 0.43 38.73
CA ASP A 182 -19.79 0.38 40.13
C ASP A 182 -20.93 -0.63 40.31
N VAL A 183 -21.77 -0.81 39.29
CA VAL A 183 -22.92 -1.74 39.32
C VAL A 183 -22.62 -3.08 38.63
N LEU A 184 -21.87 -3.10 37.52
CA LEU A 184 -21.58 -4.33 36.75
C LEU A 184 -20.20 -4.95 37.07
N GLY A 185 -19.34 -4.24 37.78
CA GLY A 185 -17.95 -4.64 38.00
C GLY A 185 -17.06 -4.42 36.77
N THR A 186 -15.78 -4.79 36.87
CA THR A 186 -14.76 -4.58 35.81
C THR A 186 -15.01 -5.41 34.54
N GLY A 187 -15.84 -6.45 34.61
CA GLY A 187 -16.18 -7.30 33.46
C GLY A 187 -17.10 -6.65 32.42
N PHE A 188 -17.63 -5.45 32.67
CA PHE A 188 -18.56 -4.79 31.75
C PHE A 188 -17.93 -4.49 30.38
N ILE A 189 -16.62 -4.19 30.33
CA ILE A 189 -15.92 -3.90 29.08
C ILE A 189 -15.90 -5.15 28.20
N GLU A 190 -15.48 -6.30 28.74
CA GLU A 190 -15.49 -7.55 27.99
C GLU A 190 -16.89 -7.88 27.47
N GLN A 191 -17.91 -7.71 28.32
CA GLN A 191 -19.28 -7.93 27.92
C GLN A 191 -19.68 -7.01 26.75
N ALA A 192 -19.37 -5.71 26.82
CA ALA A 192 -19.69 -4.78 25.75
C ALA A 192 -19.05 -5.22 24.41
N PHE A 193 -17.79 -5.66 24.43
CA PHE A 193 -17.10 -6.19 23.24
C PHE A 193 -17.74 -7.47 22.69
N ARG A 194 -18.15 -8.41 23.56
CA ARG A 194 -18.82 -9.64 23.13
C ARG A 194 -20.20 -9.36 22.54
N THR A 195 -20.97 -8.45 23.15
CA THR A 195 -22.25 -8.00 22.62
C THR A 195 -22.06 -7.30 21.27
N ALA A 196 -21.08 -6.41 21.16
CA ALA A 196 -20.78 -5.69 19.93
C ALA A 196 -20.41 -6.64 18.78
N ARG A 197 -19.53 -7.62 19.04
CA ARG A 197 -19.18 -8.64 18.03
C ARG A 197 -20.37 -9.47 17.57
N SER A 198 -21.31 -9.74 18.48
CA SER A 198 -22.53 -10.49 18.15
C SER A 198 -23.47 -9.67 17.26
N ALA A 199 -23.56 -8.36 17.47
CA ALA A 199 -24.37 -7.47 16.65
C ALA A 199 -23.79 -7.28 15.23
N ASP A 200 -22.49 -6.99 15.13
CA ASP A 200 -21.79 -6.86 13.85
C ASP A 200 -20.45 -7.61 13.86
N PRO A 201 -20.40 -8.82 13.25
CA PRO A 201 -19.17 -9.58 13.13
C PRO A 201 -18.11 -8.95 12.22
N ALA A 202 -18.48 -8.03 11.33
CA ALA A 202 -17.58 -7.47 10.30
C ALA A 202 -16.91 -6.16 10.73
N ALA A 203 -17.52 -5.40 11.64
CA ALA A 203 -16.95 -4.14 12.12
C ALA A 203 -15.70 -4.36 12.98
N LYS A 204 -14.74 -3.42 12.91
CA LYS A 204 -13.62 -3.38 13.86
C LYS A 204 -14.10 -2.86 15.21
N LEU A 205 -13.70 -3.52 16.30
CA LEU A 205 -14.09 -3.16 17.66
C LEU A 205 -12.90 -2.55 18.40
N CYS A 206 -12.99 -1.26 18.74
CA CYS A 206 -11.93 -0.50 19.38
C CYS A 206 -12.27 -0.15 20.84
N TYR A 207 -11.24 -0.14 21.67
CA TYR A 207 -11.24 0.59 22.95
C TYR A 207 -10.64 1.98 22.69
N ASN A 208 -11.25 3.06 23.18
CA ASN A 208 -10.78 4.44 22.94
C ASN A 208 -10.56 5.17 24.27
N ASP A 209 -9.45 5.89 24.41
CA ASP A 209 -9.14 6.65 25.64
C ASP A 209 -8.18 7.80 25.37
N TYR A 210 -8.22 8.82 26.24
CA TYR A 210 -7.24 9.91 26.29
C TYR A 210 -6.18 9.64 27.36
N ASN A 211 -5.09 10.40 27.32
CA ASN A 211 -3.98 10.30 28.29
C ASN A 211 -3.42 8.87 28.41
N ILE A 212 -3.38 8.17 27.28
CA ILE A 212 -2.74 6.86 27.14
C ILE A 212 -1.58 6.88 26.15
N GLU A 213 -1.05 8.07 25.84
CA GLU A 213 -0.03 8.32 24.83
C GLU A 213 1.39 8.14 25.37
N ASN A 214 1.61 8.33 26.68
CA ASN A 214 2.92 8.13 27.31
C ASN A 214 3.03 6.70 27.85
N TRP A 215 4.04 5.96 27.39
CA TRP A 215 4.23 4.55 27.74
C TRP A 215 4.35 4.32 29.24
N SER A 216 5.01 5.22 29.97
CA SER A 216 5.29 5.04 31.40
C SER A 216 4.10 5.34 32.31
N ASP A 217 3.02 5.90 31.78
CA ASP A 217 1.87 6.30 32.60
C ASP A 217 1.11 5.07 33.10
N ALA A 218 0.70 5.10 34.37
CA ALA A 218 -0.02 3.98 34.99
C ALA A 218 -1.33 3.67 34.26
N LYS A 219 -2.02 4.70 33.74
CA LYS A 219 -3.23 4.56 32.91
C LYS A 219 -2.94 3.78 31.63
N THR A 220 -1.93 4.19 30.86
CA THR A 220 -1.45 3.47 29.66
C THR A 220 -1.15 2.01 29.97
N GLN A 221 -0.44 1.75 31.06
CA GLN A 221 -0.11 0.39 31.50
C GLN A 221 -1.34 -0.42 31.93
N GLY A 222 -2.34 0.23 32.53
CA GLY A 222 -3.64 -0.38 32.84
C GLY A 222 -4.38 -0.85 31.60
N VAL A 223 -4.49 0.03 30.60
CA VAL A 223 -5.11 -0.29 29.31
C VAL A 223 -4.33 -1.39 28.60
N TYR A 224 -3.00 -1.32 28.57
CA TYR A 224 -2.14 -2.36 27.98
C TYR A 224 -2.39 -3.74 28.62
N ARG A 225 -2.48 -3.81 29.96
CA ARG A 225 -2.79 -5.06 30.67
C ARG A 225 -4.16 -5.61 30.29
N MET A 226 -5.18 -4.75 30.18
CA MET A 226 -6.52 -5.16 29.73
C MET A 226 -6.50 -5.70 28.30
N VAL A 227 -5.87 -4.99 27.36
CA VAL A 227 -5.79 -5.44 25.96
C VAL A 227 -5.06 -6.78 25.88
N ARG A 228 -3.95 -6.95 26.59
CA ARG A 228 -3.19 -8.21 26.64
C ARG A 228 -4.05 -9.36 27.17
N ASP A 229 -4.77 -9.15 28.27
CA ASP A 229 -5.69 -10.13 28.85
C ASP A 229 -6.85 -10.48 27.90
N PHE A 230 -7.41 -9.48 27.23
CA PHE A 230 -8.48 -9.70 26.26
C PHE A 230 -7.99 -10.54 25.08
N LYS A 231 -6.80 -10.25 24.56
CA LYS A 231 -6.20 -11.04 23.48
C LYS A 231 -5.88 -12.47 23.93
N SER A 232 -5.40 -12.68 25.16
CA SER A 232 -5.12 -14.04 25.65
C SER A 232 -6.38 -14.88 25.86
N ARG A 233 -7.51 -14.26 26.21
CA ARG A 233 -8.80 -14.94 26.45
C ARG A 233 -9.76 -14.93 25.26
N GLY A 234 -9.32 -14.42 24.10
CA GLY A 234 -10.14 -14.35 22.89
C GLY A 234 -11.34 -13.41 22.98
N VAL A 235 -11.25 -12.35 23.79
CA VAL A 235 -12.22 -11.23 23.77
C VAL A 235 -12.02 -10.46 22.46
N PRO A 236 -13.09 -10.11 21.71
CA PRO A 236 -12.97 -9.65 20.32
C PRO A 236 -12.56 -8.17 20.19
N ILE A 237 -11.37 -7.82 20.70
CA ILE A 237 -10.76 -6.49 20.54
C ILE A 237 -9.83 -6.46 19.31
N ASP A 238 -10.10 -5.54 18.40
CA ASP A 238 -9.35 -5.37 17.15
C ASP A 238 -8.40 -4.17 17.19
N CYS A 239 -8.73 -3.14 17.97
CA CYS A 239 -8.00 -1.87 17.97
C CYS A 239 -7.98 -1.14 19.31
N VAL A 240 -6.99 -0.27 19.46
CA VAL A 240 -6.91 0.75 20.51
C VAL A 240 -6.82 2.13 19.86
N GLY A 241 -7.76 3.00 20.21
CA GLY A 241 -7.79 4.41 19.86
C GLY A 241 -7.12 5.26 20.93
N LEU A 242 -6.18 6.11 20.51
CA LEU A 242 -5.52 7.10 21.36
C LEU A 242 -6.02 8.48 20.93
N GLN A 243 -6.76 9.16 21.81
CA GLN A 243 -7.40 10.42 21.47
C GLN A 243 -6.39 11.50 21.07
N ALA A 244 -5.23 11.57 21.74
CA ALA A 244 -4.13 12.46 21.36
C ALA A 244 -4.46 13.96 21.43
N HIS A 245 -5.20 14.38 22.47
CA HIS A 245 -5.37 15.79 22.84
C HIS A 245 -4.09 16.35 23.48
N PHE A 246 -3.21 16.93 22.67
CA PHE A 246 -1.91 17.41 23.15
C PHE A 246 -1.90 18.89 23.50
N GLY A 247 -1.06 19.24 24.46
CA GLY A 247 -0.63 20.63 24.68
C GLY A 247 0.35 21.10 23.59
N ALA A 248 0.83 22.34 23.71
CA ALA A 248 1.72 22.94 22.69
C ALA A 248 3.07 22.22 22.54
N GLY A 249 3.46 21.39 23.52
CA GLY A 249 4.65 20.53 23.43
C GLY A 249 4.51 19.35 22.46
N GLY A 250 3.28 18.99 22.05
CA GLY A 250 3.03 17.85 21.18
C GLY A 250 3.06 16.49 21.90
N PRO A 251 3.27 15.38 21.17
CA PRO A 251 3.23 14.04 21.74
C PRO A 251 4.40 13.80 22.71
N PRO A 252 4.24 12.97 23.74
CA PRO A 252 5.35 12.57 24.61
C PRO A 252 6.44 11.83 23.82
N GLY A 253 7.69 11.89 24.29
CA GLY A 253 8.82 11.24 23.61
C GLY A 253 8.66 9.73 23.42
N SER A 254 7.86 9.07 24.27
CA SER A 254 7.55 7.64 24.22
C SER A 254 6.34 7.30 23.33
N PHE A 255 5.73 8.26 22.63
CA PHE A 255 4.46 8.04 21.92
C PHE A 255 4.53 6.92 20.87
N GLN A 256 5.59 6.87 20.05
CA GLN A 256 5.76 5.77 19.10
C GLN A 256 5.94 4.41 19.80
N THR A 257 6.62 4.38 20.95
CA THR A 257 6.77 3.18 21.79
C THR A 257 5.41 2.69 22.27
N THR A 258 4.55 3.61 22.72
CA THR A 258 3.17 3.30 23.13
C THR A 258 2.38 2.67 21.99
N LEU A 259 2.35 3.30 20.82
CA LEU A 259 1.69 2.78 19.62
C LEU A 259 2.20 1.38 19.23
N SER A 260 3.54 1.21 19.23
CA SER A 260 4.19 -0.05 18.89
C SER A 260 3.88 -1.16 19.90
N SER A 261 3.76 -0.81 21.18
CA SER A 261 3.51 -1.76 22.25
C SER A 261 2.09 -2.33 22.18
N PHE A 262 1.08 -1.49 21.97
CA PHE A 262 -0.27 -1.98 21.69
C PHE A 262 -0.32 -2.81 20.41
N ALA A 263 0.32 -2.34 19.33
CA ALA A 263 0.40 -3.08 18.06
C ALA A 263 1.01 -4.48 18.22
N ALA A 264 2.01 -4.64 19.09
CA ALA A 264 2.66 -5.92 19.38
C ALA A 264 1.72 -6.95 20.03
N LEU A 265 0.60 -6.54 20.63
CA LEU A 265 -0.45 -7.43 21.13
C LEU A 265 -1.36 -7.97 20.02
N GLY A 266 -1.11 -7.60 18.76
CA GLY A 266 -1.89 -8.05 17.60
C GLY A 266 -3.22 -7.30 17.42
N VAL A 267 -3.34 -6.10 17.99
CA VAL A 267 -4.41 -5.13 17.69
C VAL A 267 -3.88 -4.04 16.77
N ASP A 268 -4.76 -3.39 16.03
CA ASP A 268 -4.44 -2.14 15.34
C ASP A 268 -4.40 -0.98 16.35
N VAL A 269 -3.68 0.09 16.01
CA VAL A 269 -3.72 1.35 16.75
C VAL A 269 -4.23 2.47 15.84
N GLN A 270 -4.91 3.45 16.42
CA GLN A 270 -5.49 4.58 15.70
C GLN A 270 -5.32 5.84 16.53
N ILE A 271 -4.94 6.94 15.89
CA ILE A 271 -5.02 8.27 16.51
C ILE A 271 -6.42 8.79 16.22
N THR A 272 -7.22 9.06 17.25
CA THR A 272 -8.68 9.13 17.09
C THR A 272 -9.28 10.51 17.25
N GLU A 273 -8.63 11.43 17.97
CA GLU A 273 -9.18 12.75 18.32
C GLU A 273 -8.09 13.84 18.32
N LEU A 274 -7.20 13.80 17.31
CA LEU A 274 -6.01 14.65 17.29
C LEU A 274 -6.36 16.14 17.26
N ASP A 275 -5.96 16.84 18.31
CA ASP A 275 -5.84 18.28 18.35
C ASP A 275 -4.62 18.67 19.20
N ILE A 276 -3.86 19.68 18.78
CA ILE A 276 -2.60 20.10 19.44
C ILE A 276 -2.66 21.60 19.66
N ALA A 277 -2.62 22.05 20.92
CA ALA A 277 -2.67 23.48 21.26
C ALA A 277 -1.69 24.29 20.39
N GLN A 278 -2.18 25.38 19.79
CA GLN A 278 -1.47 26.29 18.89
C GLN A 278 -1.02 25.68 17.55
N ALA A 279 -1.33 24.41 17.31
CA ALA A 279 -0.93 23.63 16.15
C ALA A 279 0.53 23.85 15.68
N PRO A 280 1.56 23.60 16.52
CA PRO A 280 2.95 23.68 16.08
C PRO A 280 3.18 22.68 14.94
N PRO A 281 3.78 23.10 13.81
CA PRO A 281 3.99 22.22 12.67
C PRO A 281 4.82 20.98 13.00
N THR A 282 5.83 21.14 13.85
CA THR A 282 6.71 20.05 14.31
C THR A 282 5.97 19.03 15.17
N ALA A 283 5.06 19.49 16.05
CA ALA A 283 4.27 18.60 16.90
C ALA A 283 3.30 17.74 16.08
N TYR A 284 2.62 18.34 15.11
CA TYR A 284 1.77 17.62 14.16
C TYR A 284 2.58 16.62 13.32
N ALA A 285 3.71 17.05 12.75
CA ALA A 285 4.59 16.16 11.99
C ALA A 285 5.11 14.98 12.81
N ASN A 286 5.51 15.21 14.07
CA ASN A 286 6.00 14.16 14.96
C ASN A 286 4.91 13.14 15.31
N THR A 287 3.70 13.62 15.61
CA THR A 287 2.52 12.77 15.89
C THR A 287 2.20 11.88 14.69
N VAL A 288 2.13 12.47 13.49
CA VAL A 288 1.87 11.75 12.25
C VAL A 288 2.98 10.74 11.97
N ARG A 289 4.25 11.14 12.09
CA ARG A 289 5.39 10.24 11.86
C ARG A 289 5.40 9.06 12.83
N ALA A 290 5.03 9.26 14.10
CA ALA A 290 4.89 8.18 15.06
C ALA A 290 3.87 7.13 14.60
N CYS A 291 2.73 7.55 14.05
CA CYS A 291 1.77 6.63 13.44
C CYS A 291 2.33 5.97 12.17
N MET A 292 2.94 6.73 11.25
CA MET A 292 3.48 6.20 9.99
C MET A 292 4.55 5.13 10.22
N ASN A 293 5.34 5.25 11.29
CA ASN A 293 6.39 4.31 11.68
C ASN A 293 5.86 3.01 12.29
N VAL A 294 4.58 2.93 12.65
CA VAL A 294 3.94 1.72 13.18
C VAL A 294 3.04 1.14 12.11
N ALA A 295 3.40 -0.04 11.59
CA ALA A 295 2.67 -0.70 10.49
C ALA A 295 1.18 -0.94 10.80
N ARG A 296 0.87 -1.24 12.07
CA ARG A 296 -0.51 -1.42 12.57
C ARG A 296 -1.20 -0.13 13.00
N CYS A 297 -0.57 1.04 12.84
CA CYS A 297 -1.29 2.30 12.98
C CYS A 297 -2.11 2.56 11.72
N THR A 298 -3.43 2.42 11.81
CA THR A 298 -4.31 2.33 10.63
C THR A 298 -5.01 3.63 10.23
N GLY A 299 -4.85 4.70 11.01
CA GLY A 299 -5.36 6.01 10.63
C GLY A 299 -5.26 7.07 11.72
N ILE A 300 -5.54 8.29 11.30
CA ILE A 300 -5.53 9.51 12.12
C ILE A 300 -6.85 10.23 11.91
N THR A 301 -7.52 10.63 12.98
CA THR A 301 -8.68 11.53 12.93
C THR A 301 -8.34 12.80 13.70
N VAL A 302 -8.55 13.98 13.09
CA VAL A 302 -8.45 15.27 13.79
C VAL A 302 -9.80 15.64 14.42
N TRP A 303 -9.80 16.22 15.61
CA TRP A 303 -11.04 16.48 16.36
C TRP A 303 -11.67 17.84 16.01
N GLY A 304 -12.10 17.92 14.75
CA GLY A 304 -12.72 19.09 14.13
C GLY A 304 -12.02 19.50 12.82
N ILE A 305 -12.59 20.49 12.13
CA ILE A 305 -12.10 20.94 10.81
C ILE A 305 -11.31 22.25 10.95
N ARG A 306 -11.97 23.34 11.33
CA ARG A 306 -11.35 24.65 11.57
C ARG A 306 -11.17 24.88 13.06
N ASP A 307 -10.22 25.73 13.44
CA ASP A 307 -10.01 26.14 14.83
C ASP A 307 -11.30 26.57 15.55
N SER A 308 -12.22 27.24 14.85
CA SER A 308 -13.54 27.65 15.39
C SER A 308 -14.56 26.51 15.56
N ASP A 309 -14.28 25.34 15.00
CA ASP A 309 -15.13 24.15 15.10
C ASP A 309 -14.74 23.24 16.28
N SER A 310 -13.56 23.46 16.90
CA SER A 310 -13.06 22.66 18.03
C SER A 310 -13.65 23.11 19.37
N TRP A 311 -13.78 22.17 20.31
CA TRP A 311 -14.04 22.45 21.73
C TRP A 311 -12.91 23.24 22.41
N ARG A 312 -11.70 23.23 21.81
CA ARG A 312 -10.52 24.00 22.23
C ARG A 312 -10.29 25.22 21.32
N SER A 313 -11.35 25.87 20.85
CA SER A 313 -11.23 26.96 19.86
C SER A 313 -10.32 28.12 20.31
N GLY A 314 -10.18 28.36 21.62
CA GLY A 314 -9.26 29.36 22.17
C GLY A 314 -7.77 29.01 22.01
N GLU A 315 -7.46 27.76 21.70
CA GLU A 315 -6.09 27.27 21.54
C GLU A 315 -5.66 27.12 20.08
N ASN A 316 -6.53 27.42 19.11
CA ASN A 316 -6.27 27.25 17.67
C ASN A 316 -5.58 25.90 17.33
N PRO A 317 -6.20 24.75 17.65
CA PRO A 317 -5.46 23.50 17.75
C PRO A 317 -5.49 22.65 16.48
N LEU A 318 -6.21 23.06 15.43
CA LEU A 318 -6.50 22.27 14.24
C LEU A 318 -5.64 22.68 13.03
N LEU A 319 -5.85 21.98 11.90
CA LEU A 319 -5.07 22.15 10.67
C LEU A 319 -5.53 23.34 9.80
N PHE A 320 -6.73 23.85 10.04
CA PHE A 320 -7.31 24.99 9.34
C PHE A 320 -7.64 26.11 10.31
N ASP A 321 -7.37 27.36 9.91
CA ASP A 321 -7.76 28.52 10.71
C ASP A 321 -9.28 28.70 10.73
N ARG A 322 -9.77 29.66 11.52
CA ARG A 322 -11.21 29.98 11.63
C ARG A 322 -11.91 30.29 10.30
N ASN A 323 -11.17 30.72 9.28
CA ASN A 323 -11.69 31.07 7.96
C ASN A 323 -11.63 29.89 6.98
N GLY A 324 -11.00 28.77 7.37
CA GLY A 324 -10.80 27.60 6.51
C GLY A 324 -9.49 27.59 5.73
N ASN A 325 -8.56 28.49 6.01
CA ASN A 325 -7.24 28.47 5.37
C ASN A 325 -6.33 27.42 6.00
N LYS A 326 -5.51 26.77 5.18
CA LYS A 326 -4.50 25.78 5.63
C LYS A 326 -3.44 26.46 6.51
N LYS A 327 -3.22 25.92 7.71
CA LYS A 327 -2.14 26.38 8.61
C LYS A 327 -0.82 25.68 8.28
N PRO A 328 0.34 26.17 8.74
CA PRO A 328 1.62 25.48 8.58
C PRO A 328 1.61 24.02 9.11
N ALA A 329 0.79 23.72 10.12
CA ALA A 329 0.54 22.37 10.60
C ALA A 329 -0.07 21.42 9.55
N TYR A 330 -0.95 21.93 8.67
CA TYR A 330 -1.48 21.15 7.55
C TYR A 330 -0.34 20.69 6.64
N SER A 331 0.54 21.61 6.26
CA SER A 331 1.66 21.33 5.36
C SER A 331 2.64 20.33 5.98
N ALA A 332 2.92 20.48 7.27
CA ALA A 332 3.77 19.56 8.01
C ALA A 332 3.16 18.17 8.19
N THR A 333 1.84 18.09 8.42
CA THR A 333 1.07 16.84 8.44
C THR A 333 1.14 16.13 7.10
N LEU A 334 0.88 16.83 6.00
CA LEU A 334 0.94 16.28 4.65
C LEU A 334 2.34 15.78 4.31
N THR A 335 3.37 16.57 4.64
CA THR A 335 4.78 16.23 4.44
C THR A 335 5.21 15.02 5.26
N ALA A 336 4.76 14.90 6.51
CA ALA A 336 5.06 13.76 7.36
C ALA A 336 4.46 12.44 6.83
N MET A 337 3.38 12.51 6.03
CA MET A 337 2.83 11.37 5.30
C MET A 337 3.46 11.16 3.91
N GLY A 338 4.45 11.98 3.53
CA GLY A 338 5.15 11.90 2.25
C GLY A 338 4.55 12.70 1.09
N GLY A 339 3.55 13.56 1.34
CA GLY A 339 2.98 14.44 0.31
C GLY A 339 3.67 15.80 0.24
N THR A 340 3.54 16.52 -0.87
CA THR A 340 4.07 17.88 -1.00
C THR A 340 2.95 18.92 -0.95
N PRO A 341 3.01 19.94 -0.07
CA PRO A 341 2.05 21.05 -0.10
C PRO A 341 2.17 21.84 -1.40
N ALA A 342 1.03 22.18 -2.03
CA ALA A 342 1.04 23.12 -3.16
C ALA A 342 1.64 24.46 -2.74
N ALA A 343 2.59 24.98 -3.52
CA ALA A 343 3.20 26.29 -3.24
C ALA A 343 2.13 27.39 -3.32
N THR A 344 1.92 28.11 -2.21
CA THR A 344 1.11 29.32 -2.21
C THR A 344 1.81 30.32 -3.12
N ARG A 345 1.18 30.67 -4.25
CA ARG A 345 1.68 31.71 -5.15
C ARG A 345 1.60 33.04 -4.38
N ALA A 346 2.70 33.44 -3.75
CA ALA A 346 2.83 34.76 -3.16
C ALA A 346 2.73 35.78 -4.30
N THR A 347 1.70 36.61 -4.28
CA THR A 347 1.63 37.84 -5.07
C THR A 347 2.70 38.79 -4.54
N SER A 348 3.90 38.70 -5.10
CA SER A 348 4.96 39.68 -4.88
C SER A 348 4.56 40.97 -5.56
N THR A 349 4.10 41.95 -4.77
CA THR A 349 4.09 43.35 -5.16
C THR A 349 5.51 43.77 -5.52
N VAL A 350 5.70 44.13 -6.79
CA VAL A 350 6.93 44.73 -7.30
C VAL A 350 7.08 46.11 -6.68
N THR A 351 8.07 46.28 -5.79
CA THR A 351 8.65 47.59 -5.51
C THR A 351 10.05 47.63 -6.09
N SER A 352 10.19 48.44 -7.14
CA SER A 352 11.43 48.81 -7.78
C SER A 352 12.37 49.53 -6.82
N ARG A 353 13.60 49.02 -6.64
CA ARG A 353 14.74 49.87 -6.28
C ARG A 353 16.02 49.44 -6.99
N THR A 354 16.64 50.44 -7.57
CA THR A 354 17.85 50.51 -8.42
C THR A 354 19.10 49.89 -7.78
N PRO A 355 20.07 49.39 -8.58
CA PRO A 355 21.29 48.77 -8.07
C PRO A 355 22.38 49.82 -7.80
N ALA A 356 23.10 49.65 -6.68
CA ALA A 356 24.38 50.32 -6.46
C ALA A 356 25.49 49.25 -6.44
N LEU A 357 26.43 49.39 -7.37
CA LEU A 357 27.72 48.70 -7.37
C LEU A 357 28.58 49.21 -6.22
N THR A 358 29.23 48.31 -5.47
CA THR A 358 30.62 48.52 -5.05
C THR A 358 31.36 47.18 -4.89
N SER A 359 32.63 47.26 -5.23
CA SER A 359 33.68 46.25 -5.38
C SER A 359 34.30 45.74 -4.08
N GLY A 360 34.77 44.49 -4.07
CA GLY A 360 35.78 44.02 -3.13
C GLY A 360 35.96 42.49 -3.10
N THR A 361 37.14 42.01 -3.51
CA THR A 361 37.62 40.62 -3.43
C THR A 361 39.10 40.69 -3.00
N PRO A 362 39.77 39.63 -2.50
CA PRO A 362 39.38 38.55 -1.56
C PRO A 362 40.29 38.53 -0.31
N ALA A 363 39.91 37.80 0.75
CA ALA A 363 40.87 37.35 1.76
C ALA A 363 40.57 35.91 2.19
N ALA A 364 41.63 35.10 2.16
CA ALA A 364 41.62 33.67 2.44
C ALA A 364 41.76 33.36 3.94
N THR A 365 41.51 32.07 4.25
CA THR A 365 41.96 31.28 5.41
C THR A 365 41.05 31.24 6.64
N ARG A 366 40.31 30.14 6.81
CA ARG A 366 40.68 29.09 7.77
C ARG A 366 39.76 27.87 7.68
N THR A 367 40.39 26.73 7.43
CA THR A 367 39.85 25.39 7.58
C THR A 367 39.68 25.10 9.07
N THR A 368 38.45 24.85 9.53
CA THR A 368 38.18 24.14 10.78
C THR A 368 37.16 23.05 10.51
N SER A 369 37.67 21.82 10.56
CA SER A 369 36.91 20.58 10.66
C SER A 369 36.01 20.60 11.90
N ALA A 370 34.69 20.62 11.69
CA ALA A 370 33.70 20.30 12.70
C ALA A 370 32.98 19.03 12.28
N ASP A 371 33.16 18.00 13.10
CA ASP A 371 32.56 16.67 13.04
C ASP A 371 31.03 16.78 12.97
N SER A 372 30.45 16.38 11.84
CA SER A 372 29.00 16.26 11.65
C SER A 372 28.59 14.81 11.84
N ARG A 373 28.55 14.38 13.11
CA ARG A 373 27.77 13.19 13.50
C ARG A 373 26.33 13.62 13.77
N GLY A 374 25.39 13.11 12.97
CA GLY A 374 23.97 13.14 13.31
C GLY A 374 23.01 13.56 12.20
N ALA A 375 23.25 13.17 10.94
CA ALA A 375 22.18 13.08 9.95
C ALA A 375 21.87 11.58 9.76
N THR A 376 20.68 11.15 10.18
CA THR A 376 20.16 9.83 9.83
C THR A 376 19.97 9.78 8.31
N ASN A 377 20.95 9.20 7.61
CA ASN A 377 20.88 8.94 6.17
C ASN A 377 19.61 8.14 5.86
N THR A 378 18.70 8.74 5.08
CA THR A 378 17.68 7.98 4.37
C THR A 378 18.41 6.97 3.47
N ALA A 379 18.11 5.68 3.63
CA ALA A 379 18.77 4.62 2.86
C ALA A 379 18.44 4.79 1.37
N ALA A 380 19.36 5.41 0.63
CA ALA A 380 19.26 5.58 -0.82
C ALA A 380 19.82 4.33 -1.52
N LEU A 381 19.16 3.89 -2.60
CA LEU A 381 19.70 2.88 -3.49
C LEU A 381 21.04 3.36 -4.07
N PRO A 382 22.07 2.50 -4.16
CA PRO A 382 23.34 2.91 -4.75
C PRO A 382 23.18 3.15 -6.26
N ASN A 383 24.01 4.04 -6.80
CA ASN A 383 24.11 4.27 -8.24
C ASN A 383 25.09 3.30 -8.95
N ARG A 384 25.75 2.42 -8.18
CA ARG A 384 26.61 1.33 -8.65
C ARG A 384 26.31 0.08 -7.84
N TYR A 385 26.18 -1.05 -8.51
CA TYR A 385 25.88 -2.33 -7.85
C TYR A 385 27.04 -3.30 -8.02
N SER A 386 27.29 -4.09 -6.98
CA SER A 386 28.19 -5.24 -7.01
C SER A 386 27.49 -6.44 -6.37
N TRP A 387 27.65 -7.61 -6.96
CA TRP A 387 26.96 -8.83 -6.57
C TRP A 387 27.92 -10.01 -6.37
N SER A 388 27.49 -10.94 -5.53
CA SER A 388 28.01 -12.31 -5.47
C SER A 388 26.89 -13.27 -5.88
N SER A 389 27.17 -14.13 -6.86
CA SER A 389 26.23 -15.15 -7.31
C SER A 389 26.51 -16.48 -6.63
N SER A 390 25.44 -17.20 -6.28
CA SER A 390 25.49 -18.64 -6.08
C SER A 390 25.88 -19.39 -7.36
N GLY A 391 26.16 -20.69 -7.23
CA GLY A 391 26.02 -21.63 -8.34
C GLY A 391 24.55 -21.80 -8.79
N PRO A 392 24.27 -22.66 -9.78
CA PRO A 392 22.89 -22.99 -10.15
C PRO A 392 22.19 -23.74 -8.99
N LEU A 393 21.09 -23.18 -8.48
CA LEU A 393 20.35 -23.70 -7.33
C LEU A 393 19.14 -24.55 -7.73
N ILE A 394 18.37 -24.11 -8.73
CA ILE A 394 17.15 -24.79 -9.16
C ILE A 394 17.31 -25.22 -10.62
N ALA A 395 17.06 -26.50 -10.88
CA ALA A 395 17.20 -27.15 -12.19
C ALA A 395 15.92 -27.89 -12.58
N PRO A 396 15.70 -28.19 -13.87
CA PRO A 396 14.59 -29.03 -14.32
C PRO A 396 14.54 -30.37 -13.61
N LYS A 397 13.32 -30.84 -13.31
CA LYS A 397 13.04 -32.18 -12.77
C LYS A 397 12.06 -32.92 -13.67
N PRO A 398 12.49 -33.33 -14.89
CA PRO A 398 11.56 -33.94 -15.83
C PRO A 398 10.86 -35.17 -15.24
N ASP A 399 9.60 -35.37 -15.61
CA ASP A 399 8.82 -36.56 -15.28
C ASP A 399 8.23 -37.16 -16.56
N ALA A 400 7.44 -38.23 -16.44
CA ALA A 400 6.85 -38.95 -17.59
C ALA A 400 6.03 -38.05 -18.53
N THR A 401 5.56 -36.90 -18.06
CA THR A 401 4.72 -35.94 -18.79
C THR A 401 5.39 -34.60 -19.07
N HIS A 402 6.54 -34.32 -18.44
CA HIS A 402 7.23 -33.03 -18.51
C HIS A 402 8.68 -33.19 -18.97
N ASN A 403 8.93 -33.00 -20.27
CA ASN A 403 10.28 -32.93 -20.82
C ASN A 403 10.80 -31.48 -20.81
N ILE A 404 11.40 -31.08 -19.69
CA ILE A 404 11.78 -29.68 -19.41
C ILE A 404 13.28 -29.50 -19.65
N ALA A 405 13.63 -28.55 -20.52
CA ALA A 405 15.02 -28.17 -20.79
C ALA A 405 15.51 -27.08 -19.81
N GLY A 406 14.64 -26.14 -19.46
CA GLY A 406 14.97 -24.98 -18.62
C GLY A 406 13.90 -24.66 -17.57
N ILE A 407 14.35 -24.17 -16.41
CA ILE A 407 13.53 -23.49 -15.42
C ILE A 407 13.86 -22.00 -15.51
N LYS A 408 12.82 -21.18 -15.67
CA LYS A 408 12.93 -19.79 -16.14
C LYS A 408 12.04 -18.84 -15.35
N ASP A 409 12.29 -17.54 -15.50
CA ASP A 409 11.40 -16.44 -15.13
C ASP A 409 10.84 -16.56 -13.70
N PRO A 410 11.69 -16.56 -12.66
CA PRO A 410 11.24 -16.85 -11.31
C PRO A 410 10.54 -15.65 -10.67
N THR A 411 9.48 -15.93 -9.91
CA THR A 411 8.91 -15.03 -8.91
C THR A 411 9.00 -15.67 -7.52
N VAL A 412 9.23 -14.84 -6.49
CA VAL A 412 9.54 -15.35 -5.15
C VAL A 412 9.02 -14.44 -4.03
N VAL A 413 8.44 -15.05 -2.99
CA VAL A 413 8.09 -14.41 -1.71
C VAL A 413 8.56 -15.25 -0.55
N GLN A 414 8.78 -14.60 0.60
CA GLN A 414 8.87 -15.28 1.88
C GLN A 414 7.54 -15.18 2.62
N TYR A 415 6.97 -16.32 2.99
CA TYR A 415 5.71 -16.41 3.74
C TYR A 415 5.76 -17.63 4.67
N ASN A 416 5.30 -17.47 5.92
CA ASN A 416 5.31 -18.51 6.95
C ASN A 416 6.64 -19.29 7.05
N GLY A 417 7.77 -18.58 7.02
CA GLY A 417 9.11 -19.17 7.19
C GLY A 417 9.62 -19.98 5.99
N LYS A 418 8.99 -19.84 4.82
CA LYS A 418 9.41 -20.50 3.57
C LYS A 418 9.56 -19.51 2.43
N TYR A 419 10.47 -19.80 1.53
CA TYR A 419 10.47 -19.25 0.19
C TYR A 419 9.43 -20.01 -0.64
N HIS A 420 8.56 -19.26 -1.31
CA HIS A 420 7.61 -19.77 -2.29
C HIS A 420 8.05 -19.26 -3.65
N VAL A 421 8.43 -20.17 -4.55
CA VAL A 421 8.92 -19.83 -5.88
C VAL A 421 7.94 -20.36 -6.93
N PHE A 422 7.59 -19.51 -7.88
CA PHE A 422 6.94 -19.91 -9.13
C PHE A 422 7.89 -19.61 -10.27
N ALA A 423 7.91 -20.47 -11.27
CA ALA A 423 8.80 -20.34 -12.41
C ALA A 423 8.15 -20.89 -13.68
N SER A 424 8.60 -20.41 -14.83
CA SER A 424 8.33 -21.02 -16.12
C SER A 424 9.09 -22.36 -16.24
N THR A 425 8.43 -23.34 -16.84
CA THR A 425 9.05 -24.54 -17.40
C THR A 425 9.11 -24.35 -18.92
N ALA A 426 10.29 -24.56 -19.50
CA ALA A 426 10.51 -24.41 -20.94
C ALA A 426 11.07 -25.71 -21.53
N GLY A 427 10.54 -26.13 -22.68
CA GLY A 427 11.04 -27.28 -23.42
C GLY A 427 10.33 -27.47 -24.76
N SER A 428 10.51 -28.65 -25.35
CA SER A 428 9.97 -28.98 -26.67
C SER A 428 8.43 -28.90 -26.75
N SER A 429 7.74 -29.08 -25.63
CA SER A 429 6.27 -28.98 -25.54
C SER A 429 5.76 -27.55 -25.32
N GLY A 430 6.64 -26.55 -25.32
CA GLY A 430 6.30 -25.16 -25.04
C GLY A 430 6.53 -24.76 -23.58
N TYR A 431 5.71 -23.84 -23.09
CA TYR A 431 5.83 -23.27 -21.74
C TYR A 431 4.63 -23.58 -20.84
N ASN A 432 4.90 -23.90 -19.58
CA ASN A 432 3.91 -23.92 -18.50
C ASN A 432 4.57 -23.46 -17.17
N LEU A 433 3.87 -23.54 -16.04
CA LEU A 433 4.34 -23.05 -14.74
C LEU A 433 4.62 -24.18 -13.74
N VAL A 434 5.58 -23.94 -12.86
CA VAL A 434 5.90 -24.82 -11.72
C VAL A 434 5.95 -24.02 -10.42
N TYR A 435 5.50 -24.65 -9.33
CA TYR A 435 5.63 -24.15 -7.96
C TYR A 435 6.58 -25.04 -7.15
N LEU A 436 7.38 -24.42 -6.28
CA LEU A 436 8.18 -25.10 -5.27
C LEU A 436 8.30 -24.23 -4.00
N ASN A 437 8.57 -24.86 -2.87
CA ASN A 437 8.90 -24.15 -1.63
C ASN A 437 10.02 -24.85 -0.86
N PHE A 438 10.75 -24.07 -0.07
CA PHE A 438 11.84 -24.52 0.79
C PHE A 438 12.08 -23.48 1.89
N SER A 439 12.69 -23.89 3.00
CA SER A 439 13.00 -22.97 4.11
C SER A 439 14.38 -22.35 3.99
N ASP A 440 15.31 -23.01 3.31
CA ASP A 440 16.69 -22.56 3.14
C ASP A 440 17.17 -22.77 1.70
N TRP A 441 18.01 -21.87 1.20
CA TRP A 441 18.52 -21.91 -0.18
C TRP A 441 19.34 -23.16 -0.49
N SER A 442 20.00 -23.79 0.50
CA SER A 442 20.68 -25.08 0.33
C SER A 442 19.72 -26.22 -0.05
N GLN A 443 18.44 -26.08 0.27
CA GLN A 443 17.41 -27.08 -0.02
C GLN A 443 16.74 -26.86 -1.38
N ALA A 444 16.95 -25.71 -2.03
CA ALA A 444 16.23 -25.32 -3.24
C ALA A 444 16.33 -26.36 -4.36
N GLY A 445 17.53 -26.94 -4.59
CA GLY A 445 17.72 -27.96 -5.62
C GLY A 445 16.99 -29.28 -5.32
N SER A 446 16.74 -29.59 -4.05
CA SER A 446 16.02 -30.79 -3.62
C SER A 446 14.50 -30.60 -3.53
N ALA A 447 14.01 -29.36 -3.50
CA ALA A 447 12.60 -29.02 -3.34
C ALA A 447 11.69 -29.71 -4.37
N THR A 448 10.52 -30.14 -3.94
CA THR A 448 9.55 -30.81 -4.82
C THR A 448 8.96 -29.82 -5.83
N HIS A 449 8.90 -30.22 -7.09
CA HIS A 449 8.27 -29.44 -8.15
C HIS A 449 6.79 -29.83 -8.28
N HIS A 450 5.92 -28.84 -8.17
CA HIS A 450 4.48 -28.97 -8.40
C HIS A 450 4.13 -28.29 -9.73
N TYR A 451 3.94 -29.08 -10.78
CA TYR A 451 3.53 -28.59 -12.09
C TYR A 451 2.09 -28.08 -12.06
N LEU A 452 1.89 -26.82 -12.45
CA LEU A 452 0.60 -26.14 -12.31
C LEU A 452 -0.39 -26.49 -13.42
N ASP A 453 0.04 -27.21 -14.46
CA ASP A 453 -0.86 -27.80 -15.44
C ASP A 453 -1.78 -28.88 -14.83
N ARG A 454 -1.43 -29.39 -13.65
CA ARG A 454 -2.25 -30.29 -12.81
C ARG A 454 -3.28 -29.57 -11.94
N SER A 455 -3.18 -28.25 -11.83
CA SER A 455 -4.18 -27.40 -11.15
C SER A 455 -5.22 -26.89 -12.15
N ALA A 456 -6.15 -26.03 -11.70
CA ALA A 456 -7.10 -25.42 -12.63
C ALA A 456 -6.45 -24.41 -13.61
N ILE A 457 -5.20 -23.95 -13.37
CA ILE A 457 -4.41 -23.19 -14.37
C ILE A 457 -4.32 -23.97 -15.70
N GLY A 458 -4.17 -25.29 -15.59
CA GLY A 458 -4.26 -26.22 -16.70
C GLY A 458 -3.12 -26.16 -17.71
N LYS A 459 -3.22 -27.05 -18.71
CA LYS A 459 -2.28 -27.18 -19.82
C LYS A 459 -2.31 -25.99 -20.77
N GLY A 460 -1.32 -25.95 -21.67
CA GLY A 460 -1.18 -24.91 -22.70
C GLY A 460 -0.15 -23.86 -22.30
N TYR A 461 -0.01 -22.83 -23.13
CA TYR A 461 1.00 -21.78 -22.95
C TYR A 461 0.72 -20.95 -21.70
N ARG A 462 1.64 -21.01 -20.71
CA ARG A 462 1.73 -20.11 -19.56
C ARG A 462 3.20 -19.85 -19.25
N ALA A 463 3.60 -18.59 -19.10
CA ALA A 463 5.00 -18.22 -18.84
C ALA A 463 5.08 -16.93 -18.02
N ALA A 464 6.28 -16.66 -17.47
CA ALA A 464 6.65 -15.45 -16.74
C ALA A 464 5.69 -15.12 -15.58
N PRO A 465 5.65 -15.96 -14.53
CA PRO A 465 4.81 -15.72 -13.38
C PRO A 465 5.30 -14.56 -12.50
N GLN A 466 4.36 -13.84 -11.90
CA GLN A 466 4.57 -12.91 -10.78
C GLN A 466 3.55 -13.22 -9.68
N VAL A 467 4.01 -13.49 -8.45
CA VAL A 467 3.13 -13.79 -7.31
C VAL A 467 3.03 -12.60 -6.35
N PHE A 468 1.86 -12.31 -5.78
CA PHE A 468 1.72 -11.41 -4.63
C PHE A 468 0.40 -11.65 -3.92
N TYR A 469 0.31 -11.21 -2.66
CA TYR A 469 -0.92 -11.23 -1.90
C TYR A 469 -1.68 -9.92 -2.10
N TYR A 470 -2.86 -10.00 -2.67
CA TYR A 470 -3.74 -8.85 -2.81
C TYR A 470 -4.56 -8.67 -1.53
N ALA A 471 -4.02 -7.87 -0.61
CA ALA A 471 -4.57 -7.72 0.74
C ALA A 471 -6.06 -7.32 0.78
N PRO A 472 -6.58 -6.43 -0.10
CA PRO A 472 -8.00 -6.04 -0.07
C PRO A 472 -8.98 -7.19 -0.30
N GLN A 473 -8.58 -8.25 -1.02
CA GLN A 473 -9.43 -9.42 -1.28
C GLN A 473 -9.02 -10.66 -0.51
N ARG A 474 -7.90 -10.60 0.22
CA ARG A 474 -7.33 -11.73 0.95
C ARG A 474 -7.02 -12.94 0.07
N LEU A 475 -6.50 -12.68 -1.12
CA LEU A 475 -6.16 -13.70 -2.11
C LEU A 475 -4.73 -13.49 -2.59
N TRP A 476 -4.01 -14.59 -2.80
CA TRP A 476 -2.83 -14.59 -3.63
C TRP A 476 -3.24 -14.48 -5.09
N TYR A 477 -2.48 -13.68 -5.83
CA TYR A 477 -2.55 -13.54 -7.27
C TYR A 477 -1.27 -14.08 -7.88
N LEU A 478 -1.42 -14.88 -8.94
CA LEU A 478 -0.34 -15.28 -9.82
C LEU A 478 -0.64 -14.68 -11.18
N VAL A 479 0.11 -13.65 -11.55
CA VAL A 479 0.02 -12.96 -12.85
C VAL A 479 0.99 -13.63 -13.82
N TYR A 480 0.59 -13.84 -15.07
CA TYR A 480 1.42 -14.51 -16.09
C TYR A 480 0.86 -14.26 -17.50
N GLN A 481 1.59 -14.67 -18.53
CA GLN A 481 1.13 -14.55 -19.92
C GLN A 481 0.56 -15.87 -20.46
N THR A 482 -0.50 -15.75 -21.27
CA THR A 482 -1.13 -16.86 -22.01
C THR A 482 -1.26 -16.55 -23.52
N GLY A 483 -0.57 -15.50 -23.98
CA GLY A 483 -0.88 -14.75 -25.20
C GLY A 483 -1.68 -13.47 -24.93
N ASN A 484 -2.25 -13.36 -23.73
CA ASN A 484 -2.80 -12.16 -23.12
C ASN A 484 -2.26 -12.01 -21.69
N ALA A 485 -2.35 -10.81 -21.11
CA ALA A 485 -2.05 -10.59 -19.69
C ALA A 485 -3.11 -11.30 -18.83
N SER A 486 -2.68 -12.26 -18.02
CA SER A 486 -3.57 -13.18 -17.31
C SER A 486 -3.24 -13.28 -15.83
N TYR A 487 -4.18 -13.80 -15.06
CA TYR A 487 -3.99 -14.10 -13.65
C TYR A 487 -4.79 -15.32 -13.21
N SER A 488 -4.31 -15.94 -12.13
CA SER A 488 -5.04 -16.89 -11.30
C SER A 488 -5.01 -16.42 -9.86
N THR A 489 -5.93 -16.93 -9.05
CA THR A 489 -6.06 -16.61 -7.63
C THR A 489 -6.03 -17.85 -6.75
N ASN A 490 -5.59 -17.69 -5.51
CA ASN A 490 -5.56 -18.76 -4.51
C ASN A 490 -5.63 -18.17 -3.09
N PRO A 491 -6.51 -18.64 -2.20
CA PRO A 491 -6.52 -18.18 -0.80
C PRO A 491 -5.30 -18.65 0.00
N ASP A 492 -4.61 -19.70 -0.44
CA ASP A 492 -3.48 -20.31 0.27
C ASP A 492 -2.34 -20.67 -0.71
N ILE A 493 -1.26 -19.88 -0.68
CA ILE A 493 -0.06 -20.09 -1.50
C ILE A 493 0.63 -21.44 -1.25
N SER A 494 0.37 -22.10 -0.12
CA SER A 494 0.94 -23.41 0.18
C SER A 494 0.19 -24.57 -0.48
N ASN A 495 -0.99 -24.32 -1.06
CA ASN A 495 -1.79 -25.29 -1.81
C ASN A 495 -1.66 -25.06 -3.34
N PRO A 496 -0.70 -25.69 -4.03
CA PRO A 496 -0.51 -25.50 -5.48
C PRO A 496 -1.67 -26.01 -6.34
N ASN A 497 -2.55 -26.88 -5.82
CA ASN A 497 -3.73 -27.33 -6.54
C ASN A 497 -4.89 -26.35 -6.44
N GLY A 498 -4.81 -25.35 -5.53
CA GLY A 498 -5.85 -24.36 -5.28
C GLY A 498 -5.88 -23.18 -6.26
N TRP A 499 -4.93 -23.09 -7.19
CA TRP A 499 -4.91 -22.02 -8.18
C TRP A 499 -6.09 -22.14 -9.16
N SER A 500 -6.85 -21.06 -9.29
CA SER A 500 -7.99 -20.96 -10.20
C SER A 500 -7.58 -20.99 -11.68
N ALA A 501 -8.54 -21.28 -12.56
CA ALA A 501 -8.33 -21.21 -14.01
C ALA A 501 -7.97 -19.79 -14.47
N PRO A 502 -7.19 -19.64 -15.57
CA PRO A 502 -6.72 -18.34 -16.01
C PRO A 502 -7.88 -17.40 -16.33
N ARG A 503 -7.79 -16.16 -15.86
CA ARG A 503 -8.62 -15.03 -16.29
C ARG A 503 -7.72 -13.95 -16.89
N HIS A 504 -8.28 -13.10 -17.73
CA HIS A 504 -7.51 -12.06 -18.43
C HIS A 504 -7.78 -10.67 -17.85
N PHE A 505 -6.73 -9.84 -17.81
CA PHE A 505 -6.85 -8.42 -17.46
C PHE A 505 -7.50 -7.60 -18.58
N TYR A 506 -7.34 -8.06 -19.83
CA TYR A 506 -7.92 -7.44 -21.02
C TYR A 506 -8.77 -8.43 -21.80
N ALA A 507 -9.81 -7.95 -22.47
CA ALA A 507 -10.57 -8.76 -23.43
C ALA A 507 -9.72 -9.17 -24.65
N SER A 508 -8.80 -8.29 -25.06
CA SER A 508 -7.86 -8.50 -26.17
C SER A 508 -6.62 -7.63 -25.99
N MET A 509 -5.55 -7.92 -26.74
CA MET A 509 -4.34 -7.08 -26.77
C MET A 509 -4.70 -5.61 -27.05
N PRO A 510 -4.29 -4.65 -26.20
CA PRO A 510 -4.51 -3.22 -26.43
C PRO A 510 -3.95 -2.72 -27.77
N ASP A 511 -4.66 -1.79 -28.42
CA ASP A 511 -4.31 -1.28 -29.74
C ASP A 511 -2.91 -0.65 -29.80
N ILE A 512 -2.53 0.09 -28.75
CA ILE A 512 -1.19 0.70 -28.66
C ILE A 512 -0.08 -0.35 -28.70
N ILE A 513 -0.29 -1.52 -28.10
CA ILE A 513 0.68 -2.62 -28.13
C ILE A 513 0.71 -3.21 -29.55
N ARG A 514 -0.47 -3.52 -30.11
CA ARG A 514 -0.59 -4.11 -31.46
C ARG A 514 0.05 -3.25 -32.55
N GLN A 515 0.00 -1.92 -32.40
CA GLN A 515 0.57 -0.97 -33.35
C GLN A 515 2.10 -0.87 -33.25
N ASN A 516 2.70 -1.21 -32.11
CA ASN A 516 4.12 -0.99 -31.82
C ASN A 516 4.95 -2.28 -31.65
N ILE A 517 4.29 -3.44 -31.47
CA ILE A 517 4.92 -4.74 -31.23
C ILE A 517 5.78 -5.25 -32.39
N GLY A 518 5.49 -4.87 -33.63
CA GLY A 518 6.21 -5.35 -34.81
C GLY A 518 6.26 -6.88 -34.88
N ASN A 519 7.47 -7.45 -34.96
CA ASN A 519 7.71 -8.90 -34.95
C ASN A 519 8.02 -9.46 -33.55
N GLY A 520 7.75 -8.69 -32.49
CA GLY A 520 7.97 -9.10 -31.11
C GLY A 520 6.80 -9.88 -30.50
N HIS A 521 6.82 -10.02 -29.17
CA HIS A 521 5.84 -10.78 -28.40
C HIS A 521 5.37 -9.97 -27.20
N TRP A 522 4.07 -10.03 -26.89
CA TRP A 522 3.54 -9.36 -25.70
C TRP A 522 3.76 -10.22 -24.46
N VAL A 523 4.72 -9.82 -23.64
CA VAL A 523 5.30 -10.65 -22.58
C VAL A 523 5.51 -9.89 -21.26
N ASP A 524 5.83 -10.64 -20.22
CA ASP A 524 6.38 -10.21 -18.94
C ASP A 524 5.50 -9.21 -18.18
N MET A 525 4.35 -9.74 -17.80
CA MET A 525 3.28 -9.03 -17.11
C MET A 525 3.66 -8.77 -15.65
N TRP A 526 3.65 -7.50 -15.23
CA TRP A 526 4.05 -7.11 -13.87
C TRP A 526 3.03 -6.16 -13.23
N VAL A 527 2.41 -6.59 -12.15
CA VAL A 527 1.50 -5.77 -11.35
C VAL A 527 2.21 -5.16 -10.15
N ILE A 528 1.94 -3.88 -9.90
CA ILE A 528 2.28 -3.20 -8.65
C ILE A 528 1.18 -2.19 -8.34
N CYS A 529 0.79 -2.07 -7.08
CA CYS A 529 -0.17 -1.07 -6.64
C CYS A 529 0.49 -0.05 -5.70
N ASP A 530 0.16 1.22 -5.91
CA ASP A 530 0.16 2.18 -4.83
C ASP A 530 -1.20 2.09 -4.10
N SER A 531 -1.56 3.06 -3.28
CA SER A 531 -2.86 3.01 -2.62
C SER A 531 -4.08 3.26 -3.48
N GLY A 532 -3.90 4.08 -4.51
CA GLY A 532 -4.98 4.59 -5.32
C GLY A 532 -5.21 3.67 -6.50
N ASN A 533 -4.10 3.22 -7.10
CA ASN A 533 -4.10 2.49 -8.35
C ASN A 533 -3.24 1.24 -8.27
N CYS A 534 -3.69 0.23 -9.01
CA CYS A 534 -2.86 -0.86 -9.47
C CYS A 534 -2.44 -0.60 -10.91
N TYR A 535 -1.18 -0.87 -11.20
CA TYR A 535 -0.57 -0.70 -12.51
C TYR A 535 -0.17 -2.06 -13.05
N LEU A 536 -0.38 -2.25 -14.35
CA LEU A 536 0.04 -3.45 -15.06
C LEU A 536 1.04 -3.03 -16.13
N PHE A 537 2.28 -3.44 -15.93
CA PHE A 537 3.37 -3.28 -16.88
C PHE A 537 3.51 -4.52 -17.76
N SER A 538 4.01 -4.33 -18.97
CA SER A 538 4.32 -5.42 -19.92
C SER A 538 5.28 -4.93 -20.98
N SER A 539 5.97 -5.85 -21.65
CA SER A 539 6.91 -5.58 -22.75
C SER A 539 6.42 -6.19 -24.07
N ASP A 540 7.06 -5.83 -25.18
CA ASP A 540 6.71 -6.31 -26.52
C ASP A 540 7.87 -6.92 -27.34
N ASP A 541 9.03 -7.17 -26.73
CA ASP A 541 10.28 -7.56 -27.42
C ASP A 541 10.69 -6.62 -28.56
N ASN A 542 10.25 -5.37 -28.51
CA ASN A 542 10.46 -4.38 -29.55
C ASN A 542 10.79 -2.97 -29.01
N GLY A 543 11.28 -2.89 -27.78
CA GLY A 543 11.82 -1.66 -27.22
C GLY A 543 10.82 -0.81 -26.44
N HIS A 544 9.63 -1.35 -26.13
CA HIS A 544 8.60 -0.61 -25.38
C HIS A 544 8.28 -1.27 -24.04
N LEU A 545 8.21 -0.43 -23.00
CA LEU A 545 7.60 -0.77 -21.72
C LEU A 545 6.22 -0.12 -21.66
N TYR A 546 5.17 -0.91 -21.61
CA TYR A 546 3.80 -0.43 -21.47
C TYR A 546 3.39 -0.35 -20.00
N ARG A 547 2.43 0.53 -19.70
CA ARG A 547 1.76 0.60 -18.40
C ARG A 547 0.29 0.89 -18.61
N SER A 548 -0.57 0.10 -17.98
CA SER A 548 -1.99 0.43 -17.78
C SER A 548 -2.26 0.68 -16.31
N GLN A 549 -3.43 1.23 -15.98
CA GLN A 549 -3.84 1.44 -14.60
C GLN A 549 -5.32 1.13 -14.38
N THR A 550 -5.62 0.70 -13.16
CA THR A 550 -6.97 0.59 -12.59
C THR A 550 -6.91 1.06 -11.15
N THR A 551 -8.05 1.34 -10.53
CA THR A 551 -8.05 1.67 -9.10
C THR A 551 -7.85 0.41 -8.24
N VAL A 552 -7.32 0.56 -7.03
CA VAL A 552 -7.27 -0.55 -6.06
C VAL A 552 -8.67 -1.14 -5.85
N GLY A 553 -9.71 -0.32 -5.75
CA GLY A 553 -11.09 -0.84 -5.59
C GLY A 553 -11.61 -1.68 -6.76
N GLN A 554 -11.06 -1.52 -7.97
CA GLN A 554 -11.53 -2.21 -9.18
C GLN A 554 -10.68 -3.43 -9.56
N PHE A 555 -9.44 -3.51 -9.08
CA PHE A 555 -8.54 -4.64 -9.35
C PHE A 555 -9.23 -5.99 -9.06
N PRO A 556 -9.08 -7.02 -9.90
CA PRO A 556 -8.24 -7.12 -11.11
C PRO A 556 -8.89 -6.56 -12.39
N ASN A 557 -10.07 -5.94 -12.29
CA ASN A 557 -10.77 -5.40 -13.45
C ASN A 557 -10.38 -3.94 -13.71
N GLY A 558 -10.85 -3.38 -14.84
CA GLY A 558 -10.80 -1.94 -15.09
C GLY A 558 -9.44 -1.40 -15.54
N PHE A 559 -8.50 -2.27 -15.94
CA PHE A 559 -7.26 -1.80 -16.57
C PHE A 559 -7.58 -1.05 -17.86
N THR A 560 -7.33 0.25 -17.82
CA THR A 560 -7.55 1.19 -18.92
C THR A 560 -6.32 2.09 -19.05
N ASN A 561 -6.34 3.01 -20.03
CA ASN A 561 -5.27 3.99 -20.24
C ASN A 561 -3.88 3.34 -20.43
N THR A 562 -3.77 2.39 -21.36
CA THR A 562 -2.48 1.79 -21.71
C THR A 562 -1.61 2.83 -22.41
N VAL A 563 -0.45 3.12 -21.84
CA VAL A 563 0.55 4.06 -22.38
C VAL A 563 1.91 3.39 -22.54
N ILE A 564 2.76 3.92 -23.41
CA ILE A 564 4.21 3.63 -23.41
C ILE A 564 4.83 4.38 -22.22
N ALA A 565 5.20 3.65 -21.17
CA ALA A 565 5.81 4.23 -19.96
C ALA A 565 7.30 4.53 -20.15
N ALA A 566 8.00 3.74 -20.96
CA ALA A 566 9.36 3.98 -21.39
C ALA A 566 9.60 3.31 -22.75
N ARG A 567 10.62 3.78 -23.48
CA ARG A 567 11.08 3.16 -24.72
C ARG A 567 12.56 3.37 -24.93
N ASP A 568 13.18 2.45 -25.64
CA ASP A 568 14.57 2.50 -26.10
C ASP A 568 14.69 1.60 -27.35
N SER A 569 15.90 1.37 -27.85
CA SER A 569 16.12 0.32 -28.85
C SER A 569 15.66 -1.04 -28.32
N LYS A 570 15.22 -1.93 -29.23
CA LYS A 570 14.76 -3.29 -28.93
C LYS A 570 15.63 -4.01 -27.89
N TYR A 571 16.94 -3.98 -28.06
CA TYR A 571 17.86 -4.70 -27.17
C TYR A 571 18.19 -3.94 -25.88
N ALA A 572 18.05 -2.63 -25.85
CA ALA A 572 18.26 -1.85 -24.62
C ALA A 572 17.03 -1.89 -23.68
N MET A 573 15.84 -2.18 -24.20
CA MET A 573 14.59 -2.27 -23.43
C MET A 573 13.79 -3.49 -23.93
N PHE A 574 14.34 -4.68 -23.69
CA PHE A 574 13.89 -5.90 -24.33
C PHE A 574 12.64 -6.47 -23.65
N GLU A 575 12.78 -6.99 -22.43
CA GLU A 575 11.73 -7.71 -21.70
C GLU A 575 11.98 -7.69 -20.16
N ALA A 576 11.27 -8.54 -19.41
CA ALA A 576 11.46 -8.86 -18.01
C ALA A 576 11.46 -7.66 -17.05
N SER A 577 10.47 -6.78 -17.18
CA SER A 577 10.38 -5.61 -16.30
C SER A 577 10.01 -6.00 -14.86
N ASN A 578 10.72 -5.45 -13.88
CA ASN A 578 10.30 -5.48 -12.48
C ASN A 578 10.12 -4.06 -11.95
N VAL A 579 9.02 -3.80 -11.25
CA VAL A 579 8.76 -2.50 -10.60
C VAL A 579 8.51 -2.71 -9.11
N TYR A 580 9.32 -2.08 -8.27
CA TYR A 580 9.27 -2.26 -6.82
C TYR A 580 9.10 -0.95 -6.08
N LYS A 581 8.41 -1.01 -4.93
CA LYS A 581 8.49 0.03 -3.90
C LYS A 581 9.77 -0.17 -3.09
N VAL A 582 10.59 0.87 -2.93
CA VAL A 582 11.77 0.80 -2.07
C VAL A 582 11.35 1.06 -0.62
N GLN A 583 11.63 0.11 0.29
CA GLN A 583 11.24 0.22 1.70
C GLN A 583 11.86 1.47 2.33
N GLY A 584 11.04 2.21 3.09
CA GLY A 584 11.51 3.40 3.81
C GLY A 584 11.83 4.61 2.92
N SER A 585 11.52 4.57 1.63
CA SER A 585 11.69 5.73 0.73
C SER A 585 10.42 6.00 -0.10
N ASN A 586 10.31 7.22 -0.65
CA ASN A 586 9.26 7.59 -1.60
C ASN A 586 9.62 7.25 -3.06
N GLN A 587 10.56 6.32 -3.27
CA GLN A 587 11.01 5.94 -4.60
C GLN A 587 10.51 4.56 -5.00
N TYR A 588 10.32 4.41 -6.31
CA TYR A 588 10.14 3.14 -7.00
C TYR A 588 11.39 2.81 -7.80
N LEU A 589 11.74 1.52 -7.87
CA LEU A 589 12.82 0.99 -8.69
C LEU A 589 12.21 0.24 -9.87
N LEU A 590 12.58 0.61 -11.09
CA LEU A 590 12.31 -0.13 -12.31
C LEU A 590 13.58 -0.88 -12.72
N LEU A 591 13.46 -2.17 -12.99
CA LEU A 591 14.47 -2.99 -13.66
C LEU A 591 13.91 -3.40 -15.02
N VAL A 592 14.74 -3.40 -16.06
CA VAL A 592 14.39 -3.95 -17.38
C VAL A 592 15.57 -4.73 -17.92
N GLU A 593 15.32 -5.92 -18.46
CA GLU A 593 16.33 -6.74 -19.10
C GLU A 593 16.71 -6.15 -20.47
N ALA A 594 17.99 -6.26 -20.78
CA ALA A 594 18.60 -5.82 -22.02
C ALA A 594 19.55 -6.92 -22.56
N ILE A 595 19.79 -6.85 -23.86
CA ILE A 595 20.77 -7.68 -24.56
C ILE A 595 21.95 -6.77 -24.91
N GLY A 596 23.12 -7.07 -24.34
CA GLY A 596 24.33 -6.28 -24.52
C GLY A 596 24.95 -6.44 -25.90
N SER A 597 25.93 -5.60 -26.19
CA SER A 597 26.74 -5.62 -27.41
C SER A 597 27.42 -6.98 -27.69
N ASP A 598 27.66 -7.79 -26.66
CA ASP A 598 28.20 -9.15 -26.72
C ASP A 598 27.13 -10.26 -26.80
N GLY A 599 25.86 -9.86 -26.99
CA GLY A 599 24.71 -10.76 -27.06
C GLY A 599 24.26 -11.32 -25.71
N ARG A 600 24.82 -10.86 -24.59
CA ARG A 600 24.53 -11.38 -23.25
C ARG A 600 23.45 -10.59 -22.52
N ARG A 601 22.65 -11.28 -21.72
CA ARG A 601 21.56 -10.70 -20.92
C ARG A 601 22.09 -9.96 -19.70
N TYR A 602 21.51 -8.78 -19.43
CA TYR A 602 21.81 -7.98 -18.25
C TYR A 602 20.63 -7.08 -17.88
N PHE A 603 20.65 -6.51 -16.67
CA PHE A 603 19.62 -5.59 -16.21
C PHE A 603 20.09 -4.13 -16.18
N ARG A 604 19.20 -3.25 -16.65
CA ARG A 604 19.27 -1.80 -16.48
C ARG A 604 18.32 -1.38 -15.36
N SER A 605 18.58 -0.25 -14.72
CA SER A 605 17.75 0.25 -13.62
C SER A 605 17.44 1.74 -13.72
N TRP A 606 16.25 2.10 -13.25
CA TRP A 606 15.74 3.47 -13.14
C TRP A 606 15.01 3.66 -11.82
N THR A 607 14.85 4.90 -11.41
CA THR A 607 14.01 5.27 -10.27
C THR A 607 12.95 6.28 -10.65
N SER A 608 11.83 6.28 -9.94
CA SER A 608 10.80 7.31 -10.05
C SER A 608 10.19 7.61 -8.68
N GLY A 609 9.63 8.81 -8.51
CA GLY A 609 8.83 9.15 -7.33
C GLY A 609 7.38 8.64 -7.41
N SER A 610 6.94 8.13 -8.56
CA SER A 610 5.58 7.65 -8.79
C SER A 610 5.56 6.54 -9.85
N LEU A 611 4.65 5.58 -9.72
CA LEU A 611 4.44 4.50 -10.69
C LEU A 611 3.92 5.01 -12.04
N ALA A 612 3.28 6.19 -12.06
CA ALA A 612 2.85 6.86 -13.27
C ALA A 612 3.84 7.94 -13.77
N GLY A 613 4.91 8.20 -13.02
CA GLY A 613 5.86 9.26 -13.29
C GLY A 613 6.92 8.88 -14.32
N SER A 614 7.79 9.84 -14.62
CA SER A 614 8.97 9.63 -15.47
C SER A 614 10.03 8.79 -14.75
N TRP A 615 10.73 7.96 -15.51
CA TRP A 615 11.80 7.08 -15.01
C TRP A 615 13.18 7.71 -15.25
N THR A 616 13.93 7.94 -14.17
CA THR A 616 15.30 8.48 -14.22
C THR A 616 16.31 7.35 -14.13
N GLN A 617 17.27 7.30 -15.05
CA GLN A 617 18.31 6.27 -15.06
C GLN A 617 19.10 6.24 -13.74
N LEU A 618 19.37 5.03 -13.23
CA LEU A 618 20.18 4.78 -12.05
C LEU A 618 21.49 4.08 -12.44
N ALA A 619 21.44 2.78 -12.72
CA ALA A 619 22.52 1.98 -13.27
C ALA A 619 22.01 1.27 -14.53
N ALA A 620 22.18 1.92 -15.69
CA ALA A 620 21.47 1.59 -16.92
C ALA A 620 22.38 1.46 -18.17
N SER A 621 23.70 1.40 -18.01
CA SER A 621 24.65 1.17 -19.12
C SER A 621 25.37 -0.17 -18.97
N GLU A 622 25.99 -0.69 -20.04
CA GLU A 622 26.79 -1.92 -19.94
C GLU A 622 28.00 -1.77 -18.98
N SER A 623 28.57 -0.56 -18.88
CA SER A 623 29.68 -0.24 -17.98
C SER A 623 29.25 0.10 -16.54
N ASN A 624 27.96 0.39 -16.33
CA ASN A 624 27.34 0.58 -15.02
C ASN A 624 25.94 -0.03 -14.99
N PRO A 625 25.83 -1.38 -15.03
CA PRO A 625 24.55 -2.07 -15.06
C PRO A 625 24.00 -2.26 -13.65
N PHE A 626 22.71 -2.58 -13.55
CA PHE A 626 22.15 -3.10 -12.30
C PHE A 626 22.78 -4.45 -11.98
N ALA A 627 22.68 -5.42 -12.91
CA ALA A 627 23.33 -6.71 -12.79
C ALA A 627 23.76 -7.23 -14.17
N ARG A 628 25.04 -7.58 -14.30
CA ARG A 628 25.69 -8.08 -15.52
C ARG A 628 26.95 -8.86 -15.12
N ALA A 629 27.47 -9.71 -15.99
CA ALA A 629 28.69 -10.48 -15.73
C ALA A 629 29.90 -9.64 -15.23
N ASN A 630 30.01 -8.35 -15.58
CA ASN A 630 31.11 -7.49 -15.15
C ASN A 630 30.96 -6.88 -13.75
N ASN A 631 29.78 -6.96 -13.11
CA ASN A 631 29.57 -6.55 -11.72
C ASN A 631 29.06 -7.69 -10.82
N VAL A 632 29.13 -8.93 -11.32
CA VAL A 632 28.78 -10.16 -10.59
C VAL A 632 30.03 -11.01 -10.41
N SER A 633 30.37 -11.29 -9.14
CA SER A 633 31.39 -12.26 -8.78
C SER A 633 30.78 -13.66 -8.61
N PHE A 634 31.55 -14.70 -8.92
CA PHE A 634 31.14 -16.10 -8.79
C PHE A 634 32.14 -16.87 -7.92
N PRO A 635 31.99 -16.89 -6.58
CA PRO A 635 32.96 -17.51 -5.69
C PRO A 635 33.20 -19.00 -5.97
N SER A 636 32.20 -19.71 -6.49
CA SER A 636 32.28 -21.13 -6.85
C SER A 636 32.59 -21.38 -8.34
N GLY A 637 33.01 -20.35 -9.08
CA GLY A 637 33.24 -20.40 -10.52
C GLY A 637 32.04 -19.90 -11.34
N ALA A 638 32.33 -19.16 -12.41
CA ALA A 638 31.31 -18.56 -13.28
C ALA A 638 30.62 -19.64 -14.13
N TRP A 639 29.34 -19.86 -13.87
CA TRP A 639 28.52 -20.85 -14.59
C TRP A 639 27.62 -20.22 -15.66
N THR A 640 27.49 -18.89 -15.68
CA THR A 640 26.70 -18.12 -16.65
C THR A 640 27.39 -16.78 -16.97
N ARG A 641 27.14 -16.27 -18.17
CA ARG A 641 27.44 -14.87 -18.57
C ARG A 641 26.18 -14.03 -18.70
N ASP A 642 25.03 -14.68 -18.63
CA ASP A 642 23.71 -14.11 -18.80
C ASP A 642 23.08 -13.96 -17.41
N ILE A 643 22.80 -12.71 -17.04
CA ILE A 643 21.96 -12.37 -15.89
C ILE A 643 20.63 -11.94 -16.46
N SER A 644 19.73 -12.92 -16.64
CA SER A 644 18.45 -12.78 -17.32
C SER A 644 17.28 -12.84 -16.34
N HIS A 645 16.04 -12.73 -16.84
CA HIS A 645 14.76 -12.69 -16.11
C HIS A 645 14.85 -13.21 -14.68
N GLY A 646 14.59 -12.31 -13.72
CA GLY A 646 14.62 -12.59 -12.30
C GLY A 646 13.63 -11.75 -11.50
N GLU A 647 13.67 -11.94 -10.18
CA GLU A 647 12.91 -11.15 -9.22
C GLU A 647 13.69 -10.95 -7.91
N MET A 648 13.54 -9.75 -7.32
CA MET A 648 14.07 -9.45 -6.00
C MET A 648 13.39 -10.28 -4.92
N ILE A 649 14.14 -10.74 -3.93
CA ILE A 649 13.57 -11.20 -2.66
C ILE A 649 12.94 -9.98 -1.97
N ARG A 650 11.62 -9.99 -1.84
CA ARG A 650 10.85 -8.86 -1.29
C ARG A 650 10.90 -8.78 0.23
N ALA A 651 10.76 -7.57 0.76
CA ALA A 651 10.64 -7.29 2.20
C ALA A 651 9.22 -7.58 2.74
N GLY A 652 8.25 -7.67 1.84
CA GLY A 652 6.89 -8.12 2.10
C GLY A 652 6.41 -9.00 0.96
N TYR A 653 5.12 -9.29 0.94
CA TYR A 653 4.54 -10.18 -0.09
C TYR A 653 3.27 -9.62 -0.69
N ASP A 654 2.85 -8.40 -0.30
CA ASP A 654 1.60 -7.82 -0.75
C ASP A 654 1.70 -7.12 -2.13
N GLN A 655 0.59 -6.56 -2.59
CA GLN A 655 0.47 -5.88 -3.88
C GLN A 655 1.28 -4.59 -4.03
N THR A 656 2.02 -4.15 -2.99
CA THR A 656 2.92 -2.98 -3.08
C THR A 656 4.32 -3.34 -3.61
N LEU A 657 4.65 -4.64 -3.64
CA LEU A 657 5.92 -5.18 -4.15
C LEU A 657 7.12 -4.48 -3.49
N THR A 658 7.06 -4.35 -2.16
CA THR A 658 8.11 -3.66 -1.39
C THR A 658 9.38 -4.50 -1.28
N ILE A 659 10.53 -3.92 -1.60
CA ILE A 659 11.87 -4.52 -1.47
C ILE A 659 12.68 -3.84 -0.35
N PRO A 660 13.65 -4.53 0.26
CA PRO A 660 14.59 -3.90 1.18
C PRO A 660 15.32 -2.71 0.51
N ALA A 661 15.69 -1.69 1.27
CA ALA A 661 16.49 -0.57 0.75
C ALA A 661 17.97 -0.93 0.53
N CYS A 662 18.43 -2.03 1.14
CA CYS A 662 19.80 -2.51 1.09
C CYS A 662 19.88 -4.00 1.36
N ARG A 663 21.06 -4.59 1.10
CA ARG A 663 21.30 -6.05 1.16
C ARG A 663 20.35 -6.80 0.23
N LEU A 664 20.24 -6.28 -0.99
CA LEU A 664 19.37 -6.81 -2.02
C LEU A 664 19.77 -8.25 -2.35
N GLN A 665 18.77 -9.08 -2.62
CA GLN A 665 18.93 -10.42 -3.17
C GLN A 665 18.04 -10.57 -4.39
N TYR A 666 18.55 -11.17 -5.47
CA TYR A 666 17.87 -11.25 -6.75
C TYR A 666 17.96 -12.69 -7.30
N LEU A 667 16.84 -13.40 -7.32
CA LEU A 667 16.73 -14.74 -7.90
C LEU A 667 16.61 -14.59 -9.41
N TYR A 668 17.49 -15.20 -10.18
CA TYR A 668 17.62 -14.93 -11.61
C TYR A 668 17.85 -16.22 -12.41
N GLN A 669 17.57 -16.18 -13.71
CA GLN A 669 17.93 -17.27 -14.61
C GLN A 669 19.28 -17.02 -15.30
N GLY A 670 20.08 -18.08 -15.38
CA GLY A 670 21.34 -18.12 -16.12
C GLY A 670 21.48 -19.45 -16.88
N MET A 671 22.47 -19.53 -17.76
CA MET A 671 22.75 -20.75 -18.50
C MET A 671 24.25 -20.88 -18.80
N ASN A 672 24.68 -22.09 -19.15
CA ASN A 672 26.04 -22.32 -19.64
C ASN A 672 26.32 -21.39 -20.84
N PRO A 673 27.39 -20.56 -20.83
CA PRO A 673 27.68 -19.61 -21.90
C PRO A 673 27.92 -20.24 -23.28
N ASN A 674 28.23 -21.54 -23.31
CA ASN A 674 28.47 -22.33 -24.52
C ASN A 674 27.21 -23.05 -25.03
N ALA A 675 26.08 -22.93 -24.32
CA ALA A 675 24.81 -23.48 -24.81
C ALA A 675 24.34 -22.69 -26.04
N GLY A 676 23.77 -23.41 -27.01
CA GLY A 676 23.21 -22.84 -28.24
C GLY A 676 22.09 -23.73 -28.78
N GLY A 677 21.53 -23.35 -29.92
CA GLY A 677 20.37 -24.03 -30.52
C GLY A 677 19.07 -23.24 -30.33
N ASP A 678 17.94 -23.93 -30.40
CA ASP A 678 16.61 -23.33 -30.20
C ASP A 678 16.51 -22.70 -28.80
N TYR A 679 16.07 -21.44 -28.75
CA TYR A 679 15.92 -20.66 -27.52
C TYR A 679 15.07 -21.37 -26.47
N ASN A 680 14.01 -22.07 -26.89
CA ASN A 680 13.09 -22.77 -25.97
C ASN A 680 13.71 -24.04 -25.36
N LEU A 681 14.83 -24.53 -25.92
CA LEU A 681 15.55 -25.71 -25.46
C LEU A 681 16.84 -25.37 -24.70
N LEU A 682 17.13 -24.07 -24.50
CA LEU A 682 18.30 -23.65 -23.75
C LEU A 682 18.22 -24.11 -22.27
N PRO A 683 19.34 -24.57 -21.69
CA PRO A 683 19.36 -25.20 -20.38
C PRO A 683 19.38 -24.17 -19.24
N TRP A 684 18.36 -23.32 -19.17
CA TRP A 684 18.23 -22.31 -18.11
C TRP A 684 18.10 -22.95 -16.72
N ARG A 685 18.76 -22.34 -15.74
CA ARG A 685 18.77 -22.69 -14.31
C ARG A 685 18.61 -21.43 -13.49
N LEU A 686 18.10 -21.55 -12.26
CA LEU A 686 17.98 -20.40 -11.37
C LEU A 686 19.17 -20.31 -10.41
N GLY A 687 19.72 -19.10 -10.25
CA GLY A 687 20.73 -18.77 -9.25
C GLY A 687 20.31 -17.54 -8.43
N LEU A 688 21.06 -17.23 -7.37
CA LEU A 688 20.77 -16.12 -6.47
C LEU A 688 21.94 -15.13 -6.45
N LEU A 689 21.67 -13.87 -6.77
CA LEU A 689 22.58 -12.77 -6.51
C LEU A 689 22.36 -12.24 -5.10
N THR A 690 23.45 -11.94 -4.39
CA THR A 690 23.44 -11.21 -3.12
C THR A 690 24.33 -9.97 -3.26
N GLN A 691 23.80 -8.80 -2.91
CA GLN A 691 24.51 -7.53 -3.03
C GLN A 691 25.73 -7.48 -2.09
N THR A 692 26.88 -7.04 -2.59
CA THR A 692 28.14 -6.98 -1.82
C THR A 692 28.58 -5.56 -1.45
N ASN A 693 27.91 -4.54 -1.99
CA ASN A 693 28.20 -3.12 -1.70
C ASN A 693 26.96 -2.36 -1.18
N PRO A 694 26.26 -2.86 -0.15
CA PRO A 694 25.00 -2.26 0.25
C PRO A 694 25.25 -0.92 0.99
N THR A 695 24.32 0.02 0.86
CA THR A 695 24.40 1.37 1.48
C THR A 695 23.91 1.39 2.93
N CYS A 696 23.37 0.26 3.40
CA CYS A 696 23.08 -0.16 4.77
C CYS A 696 23.14 -1.71 4.86
#